data_AF-A0A1D2TIB8-F1
#
_entry.id   AF-A0A1D2TIB8-F1
#
_cell.length_a   1.000
_cell.length_b   1.000
_cell.length_c   1.000
_cell.angle_alpha   90.00
_cell.angle_beta   90.00
_cell.angle_gamma   90.00
#
_symmetry.space_group_name_H-M   'P 1'
#
loop_
_entity.id
_entity.type
_entity.pdbx_description
1 polymer ?
#
loop_
_entity_poly.entity_id
_entity_poly.type
_entity_poly.pdbx_seq_one_letter_code
_entity_poly.pdbx_strand_id
1 'polypeptide(L)'
;MRKALFFSALVLAIAPALLAQKGNIPSYTIPITRQLVHENVDKQQRNLLTSDQYSDTSFIIENKPEASAIATDAISRGVDFIQYEIETDTKIEPRIKVGYLIGLADILEYMRIGWKKKEVNPTHFAQIISLYKKLIEVNTAKKSLIPYISHFPYDVAFTATLPRIFEENDSYEEIKDLLLLKYAKQYPNKTFQILTKNTGSKYADSLIKAVGRQYPGQLYSYAQANDRLGYKIRNIQDDDFVKTVVALSQQKSGQAYFPFLDNLVKGKVTISQIDVAKDDPLKYYRLLVQTQMDYARRAVNGDTAFAFTELTARLQKKAQDDFVNIINGLHEVNNPAVRFAVLQPLTPEELYYVAILSDGLIYTSSYAHVTHGVFAQMMRKANNRGDSLLLNLSFDHYRKFIRQAAGYNTLKTFFTSFKNKEDASNLMASFVNGLEKSKGLEDGVDVADSYASLYETLPDLANEMLVNVKANYQRNVRSRNQRGIAIYNILNKLFLSADSTQHINLTKELGIPPVYDIPFNSFTNERGEIVTQMFFYGDEDGMTDFDIFIRTFNADPKWKVDQSNDKFVIAKTTSGEPIYLFANRPLPNEEDKDYVAQTAMVEYMDKNNFLPTVTFHRGHSYHAPTSVSYVTPTSRVVFMGSCGGFFLIDSILKKSSDAHIISSKQTGYRDINLPFIRLFLENLRQKKNVDWIPFWKQFRAAASITGMDDYIPPYKNLGALFIKAYKKATGEDDL
;
A
#
# COMPACT_ATOMS: atom_id res chain seq x y z
N MET A 1 24.85 32.29 9.71
CA MET A 1 23.51 32.61 9.14
C MET A 1 23.55 33.62 7.99
N ARG A 2 24.17 34.82 8.09
CA ARG A 2 24.17 35.82 7.00
C ARG A 2 24.89 35.40 5.69
N LYS A 3 25.98 34.62 5.75
CA LYS A 3 26.64 34.07 4.54
C LYS A 3 25.85 32.92 3.86
N ALA A 4 25.05 32.17 4.63
CA ALA A 4 24.22 31.09 4.12
C ALA A 4 22.97 31.64 3.40
N LEU A 5 22.35 32.70 3.94
CA LEU A 5 21.24 33.41 3.29
C LEU A 5 21.65 34.08 1.96
N PHE A 6 22.89 34.57 1.87
CA PHE A 6 23.40 35.16 0.62
C PHE A 6 23.64 34.11 -0.48
N PHE A 7 24.05 32.89 -0.13
CA PHE A 7 24.21 31.80 -1.09
C PHE A 7 22.88 31.12 -1.46
N SER A 8 21.94 30.99 -0.53
CA SER A 8 20.59 30.47 -0.81
C SER A 8 19.78 31.41 -1.72
N ALA A 9 19.94 32.72 -1.57
CA ALA A 9 19.36 33.70 -2.50
C ALA A 9 19.99 33.64 -3.90
N LEU A 10 21.28 33.28 -4.00
CA LEU A 10 21.96 33.09 -5.27
C LEU A 10 21.49 31.81 -5.98
N VAL A 11 21.29 30.70 -5.27
CA VAL A 11 20.89 29.40 -5.85
C VAL A 11 19.45 29.41 -6.40
N LEU A 12 18.52 30.17 -5.79
CA LEU A 12 17.16 30.36 -6.32
C LEU A 12 17.08 31.39 -7.46
N ALA A 13 18.04 32.31 -7.56
CA ALA A 13 18.11 33.29 -8.64
C ALA A 13 18.85 32.77 -9.90
N ILE A 14 19.66 31.71 -9.77
CA ILE A 14 20.45 31.17 -10.90
C ILE A 14 19.61 30.23 -11.81
N ALA A 15 18.61 29.52 -11.28
CA ALA A 15 17.82 28.58 -12.10
C ALA A 15 16.99 29.24 -13.23
N PRO A 16 16.34 30.41 -13.03
CA PRO A 16 15.68 31.11 -14.13
C PRO A 16 16.66 31.94 -14.96
N ALA A 17 17.72 32.51 -14.36
CA ALA A 17 18.61 33.44 -15.05
C ALA A 17 19.58 32.78 -16.04
N LEU A 18 19.99 31.52 -15.80
CA LEU A 18 20.80 30.77 -16.77
C LEU A 18 19.97 30.18 -17.92
N LEU A 19 18.66 29.94 -17.71
CA LEU A 19 17.73 29.56 -18.78
C LEU A 19 17.17 30.79 -19.54
N ALA A 20 17.34 32.01 -19.02
CA ALA A 20 16.82 33.24 -19.63
C ALA A 20 17.62 33.79 -20.83
N GLN A 21 18.71 33.15 -21.27
CA GLN A 21 19.32 33.48 -22.57
C GLN A 21 18.45 32.90 -23.70
N LYS A 22 17.40 33.64 -24.09
CA LYS A 22 16.59 33.43 -25.29
C LYS A 22 17.37 33.74 -26.59
N GLY A 23 18.57 33.18 -26.73
CA GLY A 23 19.38 33.27 -27.95
C GLY A 23 19.35 31.94 -28.71
N ASN A 24 19.37 32.00 -30.04
CA ASN A 24 19.66 30.81 -30.85
C ASN A 24 21.05 30.28 -30.50
N ILE A 25 21.21 28.95 -30.48
CA ILE A 25 22.51 28.32 -30.28
C ILE A 25 23.41 28.70 -31.47
N PRO A 26 24.59 29.31 -31.24
CA PRO A 26 25.46 29.69 -32.34
C PRO A 26 25.91 28.47 -33.15
N SER A 27 26.13 28.64 -34.45
CA SER A 27 26.69 27.58 -35.29
C SER A 27 28.11 27.22 -34.83
N TYR A 28 28.41 25.93 -34.73
CA TYR A 28 29.71 25.40 -34.34
C TYR A 28 30.01 24.11 -35.13
N THR A 29 31.28 23.76 -35.26
CA THR A 29 31.71 22.57 -35.96
C THR A 29 32.01 21.45 -34.98
N ILE A 30 31.34 20.31 -35.15
CA ILE A 30 31.63 19.08 -34.39
C ILE A 30 32.74 18.31 -35.11
N PRO A 31 33.90 18.06 -34.47
CA PRO A 31 34.95 17.26 -35.09
C PRO A 31 34.47 15.84 -35.38
N ILE A 32 34.91 15.27 -36.50
CA ILE A 32 34.48 13.94 -36.99
C ILE A 32 34.61 12.87 -35.90
N THR A 33 35.68 12.91 -35.10
CA THR A 33 35.94 11.96 -34.02
C THR A 33 34.91 11.98 -32.87
N ARG A 34 34.03 12.99 -32.81
CA ARG A 34 33.00 13.16 -31.76
C ARG A 34 31.57 13.14 -32.28
N GLN A 35 31.35 13.04 -33.59
CA GLN A 35 30.00 13.04 -34.19
C GLN A 35 29.11 11.96 -33.59
N LEU A 36 29.60 10.72 -33.47
CA LEU A 36 28.84 9.61 -32.87
C LEU A 36 28.43 9.87 -31.41
N VAL A 37 29.19 10.65 -30.66
CA VAL A 37 28.87 10.96 -29.26
C VAL A 37 27.75 11.99 -29.19
N HIS A 38 27.79 13.02 -30.04
CA HIS A 38 26.69 14.00 -30.19
C HIS A 38 25.40 13.30 -30.67
N GLU A 39 25.49 12.44 -31.68
CA GLU A 39 24.34 11.64 -32.15
C GLU A 39 23.70 10.81 -31.04
N ASN A 40 24.51 10.29 -30.11
CA ASN A 40 24.01 9.57 -28.94
C ASN A 40 23.32 10.49 -27.92
N VAL A 41 23.87 11.70 -27.66
CA VAL A 41 23.19 12.71 -26.83
C VAL A 41 21.82 13.05 -27.42
N ASP A 42 21.76 13.36 -28.72
CA ASP A 42 20.52 13.69 -29.43
C ASP A 42 19.51 12.52 -29.44
N LYS A 43 20.03 11.29 -29.51
CA LYS A 43 19.19 10.08 -29.35
C LYS A 43 18.60 9.99 -27.94
N GLN A 44 19.39 10.21 -26.88
CA GLN A 44 18.87 10.14 -25.51
C GLN A 44 17.93 11.29 -25.18
N GLN A 45 18.18 12.48 -25.72
CA GLN A 45 17.26 13.63 -25.65
C GLN A 45 15.89 13.30 -26.23
N ARG A 46 15.84 12.77 -27.46
CA ARG A 46 14.57 12.33 -28.10
C ARG A 46 13.89 11.21 -27.31
N ASN A 47 14.66 10.25 -26.81
CA ASN A 47 14.12 9.16 -26.00
C ASN A 47 13.52 9.66 -24.68
N LEU A 48 14.04 10.73 -24.10
CA LEU A 48 13.51 11.32 -22.89
C LEU A 48 12.24 12.14 -23.17
N LEU A 49 12.22 12.96 -24.22
CA LEU A 49 11.02 13.73 -24.61
C LEU A 49 9.82 12.81 -24.86
N THR A 50 9.99 11.77 -25.67
CA THR A 50 8.93 10.82 -26.06
C THR A 50 8.53 9.82 -24.97
N SER A 51 9.08 9.95 -23.76
CA SER A 51 8.91 8.93 -22.73
C SER A 51 7.59 9.08 -21.95
N ASP A 52 6.99 10.27 -21.97
CA ASP A 52 5.72 10.63 -21.33
C ASP A 52 4.47 10.06 -22.02
N GLN A 53 4.67 9.14 -22.98
CA GLN A 53 3.64 8.49 -23.81
C GLN A 53 3.03 9.39 -24.90
N TYR A 54 3.50 10.63 -25.04
CA TYR A 54 3.18 11.49 -26.17
C TYR A 54 4.32 11.42 -27.19
N SER A 55 3.99 11.12 -28.45
CA SER A 55 4.97 11.08 -29.53
C SER A 55 5.15 12.47 -30.15
N ASP A 56 5.62 13.43 -29.36
CA ASP A 56 5.89 14.80 -29.79
C ASP A 56 7.28 15.30 -29.33
N THR A 57 7.54 16.59 -29.49
CA THR A 57 8.81 17.24 -29.10
C THR A 57 8.74 17.90 -27.73
N SER A 58 7.75 17.57 -26.91
CA SER A 58 7.52 18.11 -25.58
C SER A 58 7.63 17.01 -24.53
N PHE A 59 7.79 17.40 -23.27
CA PHE A 59 7.67 16.50 -22.13
C PHE A 59 6.57 17.01 -21.20
N ILE A 60 5.51 16.23 -21.04
CA ILE A 60 4.28 16.59 -20.34
C ILE A 60 4.28 16.00 -18.93
N ILE A 61 4.23 16.90 -17.95
CA ILE A 61 3.93 16.57 -16.56
C ILE A 61 2.44 16.85 -16.32
N GLU A 62 1.66 15.80 -16.06
CA GLU A 62 0.21 15.91 -15.86
C GLU A 62 -0.13 16.99 -14.82
N ASN A 63 -1.10 17.85 -15.17
CA ASN A 63 -1.62 18.94 -14.34
C ASN A 63 -0.56 19.99 -13.93
N LYS A 64 0.60 20.05 -14.60
CA LYS A 64 1.67 21.03 -14.31
C LYS A 64 2.25 21.66 -15.59
N PRO A 65 1.46 22.44 -16.36
CA PRO A 65 1.89 22.98 -17.65
C PRO A 65 3.16 23.84 -17.60
N GLU A 66 3.33 24.63 -16.54
CA GLU A 66 4.56 25.42 -16.34
C GLU A 66 5.79 24.53 -16.13
N ALA A 67 5.64 23.46 -15.34
CA ALA A 67 6.73 22.52 -15.10
C ALA A 67 7.05 21.69 -16.37
N SER A 68 6.04 21.34 -17.17
CA SER A 68 6.21 20.71 -18.48
C SER A 68 7.05 21.57 -19.42
N ALA A 69 6.74 22.88 -19.50
CA ALA A 69 7.50 23.82 -20.33
C ALA A 69 8.96 23.94 -19.87
N ILE A 70 9.19 24.05 -18.56
CA ILE A 70 10.55 24.12 -17.98
C ILE A 70 11.34 22.83 -18.24
N ALA A 71 10.72 21.66 -18.07
CA ALA A 71 11.34 20.37 -18.35
C ALA A 71 11.68 20.22 -19.84
N THR A 72 10.75 20.59 -20.72
CA THR A 72 10.92 20.54 -22.18
C THR A 72 12.08 21.43 -22.63
N ASP A 73 12.15 22.68 -22.18
CA ASP A 73 13.25 23.60 -22.51
C ASP A 73 14.61 23.11 -22.00
N ALA A 74 14.64 22.53 -20.79
CA ALA A 74 15.86 21.96 -20.22
C ALA A 74 16.37 20.75 -21.01
N ILE A 75 15.47 19.85 -21.44
CA ILE A 75 15.82 18.65 -22.21
C ILE A 75 16.22 19.02 -23.64
N SER A 76 15.54 19.99 -24.25
CA SER A 76 15.84 20.42 -25.62
C SER A 76 17.01 21.40 -25.65
N ARG A 77 16.69 22.69 -25.60
CA ARG A 77 17.66 23.78 -25.71
C ARG A 77 18.76 23.72 -24.64
N GLY A 78 18.44 23.32 -23.42
CA GLY A 78 19.41 23.23 -22.34
C GLY A 78 20.53 22.22 -22.61
N VAL A 79 20.20 21.06 -23.15
CA VAL A 79 21.17 20.03 -23.54
C VAL A 79 22.01 20.50 -24.73
N ASP A 80 21.37 21.01 -25.79
CA ASP A 80 22.05 21.49 -26.99
C ASP A 80 23.05 22.63 -26.65
N PHE A 81 22.71 23.49 -25.69
CA PHE A 81 23.60 24.55 -25.24
C PHE A 81 24.84 24.01 -24.50
N ILE A 82 24.69 22.93 -23.71
CA ILE A 82 25.83 22.26 -23.08
C ILE A 82 26.73 21.61 -24.16
N GLN A 83 26.15 20.99 -25.21
CA GLN A 83 26.92 20.44 -26.33
C GLN A 83 27.78 21.53 -27.00
N TYR A 84 27.17 22.69 -27.26
CA TYR A 84 27.86 23.88 -27.79
C TYR A 84 28.99 24.36 -26.87
N GLU A 85 28.73 24.52 -25.57
CA GLU A 85 29.75 25.00 -24.62
C GLU A 85 30.92 24.03 -24.50
N ILE A 86 30.67 22.72 -24.46
CA ILE A 86 31.73 21.72 -24.42
C ILE A 86 32.62 21.83 -25.67
N GLU A 87 32.02 21.98 -26.86
CA GLU A 87 32.80 22.03 -28.10
C GLU A 87 33.56 23.35 -28.29
N THR A 88 33.00 24.47 -27.85
CA THR A 88 33.59 25.80 -28.03
C THR A 88 34.51 26.24 -26.90
N ASP A 89 34.42 25.65 -25.70
CA ASP A 89 35.32 26.00 -24.60
C ASP A 89 36.75 25.50 -24.89
N THR A 90 37.67 26.45 -24.98
CA THR A 90 39.10 26.23 -25.22
C THR A 90 39.86 25.76 -23.97
N LYS A 91 39.25 25.87 -22.78
CA LYS A 91 39.82 25.39 -21.52
C LYS A 91 39.62 23.89 -21.33
N ILE A 92 38.69 23.27 -22.06
CA ILE A 92 38.43 21.83 -21.97
C ILE A 92 39.30 21.11 -23.00
N GLU A 93 40.20 20.25 -22.52
CA GLU A 93 41.03 19.44 -23.40
C GLU A 93 40.18 18.49 -24.27
N PRO A 94 40.54 18.25 -25.55
CA PRO A 94 39.75 17.41 -26.45
C PRO A 94 39.41 16.00 -25.92
N ARG A 95 40.32 15.39 -25.14
CA ARG A 95 40.08 14.08 -24.48
C ARG A 95 38.93 14.16 -23.46
N ILE A 96 38.89 15.24 -22.69
CA ILE A 96 37.92 15.43 -21.60
C ILE A 96 36.53 15.79 -22.16
N LYS A 97 36.48 16.50 -23.29
CA LYS A 97 35.21 16.82 -24.00
C LYS A 97 34.37 15.57 -24.26
N VAL A 98 35.01 14.48 -24.71
CA VAL A 98 34.35 13.19 -24.94
C VAL A 98 33.71 12.66 -23.65
N GLY A 99 34.42 12.72 -22.53
CA GLY A 99 33.91 12.29 -21.22
C GLY A 99 32.69 13.09 -20.77
N TYR A 100 32.66 14.41 -20.99
CA TYR A 100 31.50 15.24 -20.66
C TYR A 100 30.30 14.99 -21.57
N LEU A 101 30.50 14.75 -22.87
CA LEU A 101 29.41 14.44 -23.80
C LEU A 101 28.81 13.05 -23.52
N ILE A 102 29.65 12.04 -23.24
CA ILE A 102 29.17 10.72 -22.79
C ILE A 102 28.39 10.88 -21.48
N GLY A 103 28.91 11.64 -20.52
CA GLY A 103 28.22 11.92 -19.27
C GLY A 103 26.86 12.61 -19.44
N LEU A 104 26.73 13.50 -20.42
CA LEU A 104 25.45 14.14 -20.73
C LEU A 104 24.43 13.11 -21.24
N ALA A 105 24.85 12.19 -22.10
CA ALA A 105 24.00 11.10 -22.57
C ALA A 105 23.59 10.17 -21.42
N ASP A 106 24.52 9.80 -20.52
CA ASP A 106 24.24 8.98 -19.34
C ASP A 106 23.22 9.64 -18.41
N ILE A 107 23.33 10.96 -18.22
CA ILE A 107 22.38 11.76 -17.44
C ILE A 107 20.97 11.70 -18.06
N LEU A 108 20.84 11.91 -19.36
CA LEU A 108 19.54 11.89 -20.05
C LEU A 108 18.90 10.51 -20.01
N GLU A 109 19.70 9.46 -20.20
CA GLU A 109 19.24 8.09 -20.06
C GLU A 109 18.78 7.78 -18.63
N TYR A 110 19.55 8.21 -17.62
CA TYR A 110 19.18 8.01 -16.22
C TYR A 110 17.93 8.82 -15.84
N MET A 111 17.79 10.06 -16.32
CA MET A 111 16.56 10.85 -16.15
C MET A 111 15.37 10.09 -16.72
N ARG A 112 15.48 9.54 -17.94
CA ARG A 112 14.44 8.76 -18.62
C ARG A 112 14.04 7.51 -17.84
N ILE A 113 15.01 6.70 -17.43
CA ILE A 113 14.73 5.46 -16.69
C ILE A 113 14.21 5.79 -15.29
N GLY A 114 14.84 6.76 -14.63
CA GLY A 114 14.55 7.18 -13.29
C GLY A 114 13.16 7.78 -13.13
N TRP A 115 12.68 8.62 -14.04
CA TRP A 115 11.32 9.16 -13.93
C TRP A 115 10.25 8.08 -14.15
N LYS A 116 10.48 7.13 -15.08
CA LYS A 116 9.59 5.95 -15.27
C LYS A 116 9.51 5.10 -14.01
N LYS A 117 10.62 4.99 -13.27
CA LYS A 117 10.70 4.28 -11.98
C LYS A 117 10.32 5.15 -10.77
N LYS A 118 9.95 6.41 -10.98
CA LYS A 118 9.69 7.42 -9.92
C LYS A 118 10.88 7.68 -8.99
N GLU A 119 12.11 7.43 -9.47
CA GLU A 119 13.37 7.69 -8.76
C GLU A 119 13.91 9.11 -9.03
N VAL A 120 13.50 9.73 -10.14
CA VAL A 120 13.87 11.11 -10.50
C VAL A 120 12.59 11.90 -10.74
N ASN A 121 12.43 13.01 -10.03
CA ASN A 121 11.27 13.87 -10.22
C ASN A 121 11.44 14.72 -11.49
N PRO A 122 10.51 14.68 -12.47
CA PRO A 122 10.64 15.47 -13.69
C PRO A 122 10.68 16.99 -13.45
N THR A 123 10.15 17.48 -12.32
CA THR A 123 10.30 18.91 -11.95
C THR A 123 11.74 19.30 -11.61
N HIS A 124 12.63 18.33 -11.42
CA HIS A 124 14.05 18.55 -11.15
C HIS A 124 14.94 18.53 -12.40
N PHE A 125 14.41 18.20 -13.58
CA PHE A 125 15.21 18.06 -14.80
C PHE A 125 16.05 19.29 -15.14
N ALA A 126 15.46 20.49 -15.07
CA ALA A 126 16.18 21.74 -15.28
C ALA A 126 17.32 21.95 -14.27
N GLN A 127 17.14 21.53 -13.02
CA GLN A 127 18.16 21.63 -11.98
C GLN A 127 19.31 20.66 -12.23
N ILE A 128 19.02 19.43 -12.67
CA ILE A 128 20.04 18.42 -13.02
C ILE A 128 20.94 18.94 -14.15
N ILE A 129 20.33 19.40 -15.26
CA ILE A 129 21.06 19.91 -16.42
C ILE A 129 21.91 21.14 -16.05
N SER A 130 21.32 22.08 -15.30
CA SER A 130 22.03 23.29 -14.84
C SER A 130 23.18 22.96 -13.87
N LEU A 131 22.98 21.99 -12.97
CA LEU A 131 24.02 21.55 -12.04
C LEU A 131 25.15 20.87 -12.80
N TYR A 132 24.85 19.98 -13.75
CA TYR A 132 25.87 19.29 -14.55
C TYR A 132 26.75 20.28 -15.32
N LYS A 133 26.14 21.28 -15.97
CA LYS A 133 26.87 22.40 -16.58
C LYS A 133 27.82 23.07 -15.59
N LYS A 134 27.36 23.36 -14.37
CA LYS A 134 28.23 23.96 -13.35
C LYS A 134 29.37 23.03 -12.94
N LEU A 135 29.12 21.73 -12.86
CA LEU A 135 30.14 20.74 -12.52
C LEU A 135 31.22 20.61 -13.61
N ILE A 136 30.87 20.74 -14.90
CA ILE A 136 31.84 20.81 -16.00
C ILE A 136 32.81 21.98 -15.79
N GLU A 137 32.31 23.19 -15.50
CA GLU A 137 33.13 24.39 -15.26
C GLU A 137 34.08 24.19 -14.07
N VAL A 138 33.55 23.69 -12.95
CA VAL A 138 34.30 23.52 -11.69
C VAL A 138 35.34 22.40 -11.81
N ASN A 139 34.98 21.30 -12.48
CA ASN A 139 35.89 20.16 -12.70
C ASN A 139 37.03 20.53 -13.65
N THR A 140 36.74 21.28 -14.72
CA THR A 140 37.76 21.80 -15.66
C THR A 140 38.73 22.75 -14.94
N ALA A 141 38.24 23.52 -13.97
CA ALA A 141 39.07 24.33 -13.09
C ALA A 141 39.81 23.54 -11.99
N LYS A 142 39.69 22.21 -11.95
CA LYS A 142 40.27 21.30 -10.95
C LYS A 142 39.94 21.68 -9.51
N LYS A 143 38.71 22.17 -9.28
CA LYS A 143 38.20 22.54 -7.96
C LYS A 143 37.32 21.42 -7.39
N SER A 144 37.15 21.45 -6.07
CA SER A 144 36.20 20.56 -5.38
C SER A 144 34.76 20.80 -5.84
N LEU A 145 34.04 19.71 -6.10
CA LEU A 145 32.65 19.73 -6.56
C LEU A 145 31.65 19.82 -5.39
N ILE A 146 32.10 19.49 -4.17
CA ILE A 146 31.26 19.39 -2.95
C ILE A 146 30.42 20.64 -2.67
N PRO A 147 30.96 21.88 -2.71
CA PRO A 147 30.18 23.07 -2.39
C PRO A 147 28.97 23.25 -3.30
N TYR A 148 29.03 22.75 -4.53
CA TYR A 148 28.00 22.92 -5.55
C TYR A 148 26.91 21.85 -5.49
N ILE A 149 27.21 20.66 -4.98
CA ILE A 149 26.24 19.55 -4.88
C ILE A 149 25.59 19.43 -3.49
N SER A 150 26.21 20.00 -2.45
CA SER A 150 25.82 19.80 -1.05
C SER A 150 24.38 20.20 -0.74
N HIS A 151 23.83 21.20 -1.43
CA HIS A 151 22.49 21.74 -1.18
C HIS A 151 21.36 21.09 -1.98
N PHE A 152 21.70 20.27 -2.99
CA PHE A 152 20.70 19.62 -3.83
C PHE A 152 20.15 18.33 -3.20
N PRO A 153 18.90 17.95 -3.49
CA PRO A 153 18.36 16.65 -3.09
C PRO A 153 19.16 15.49 -3.73
N TYR A 154 18.94 14.26 -3.23
CA TYR A 154 19.71 13.10 -3.69
C TYR A 154 19.58 12.87 -5.19
N ASP A 155 18.37 12.89 -5.74
CA ASP A 155 18.11 12.61 -7.15
C ASP A 155 18.82 13.62 -8.07
N VAL A 156 18.81 14.91 -7.71
CA VAL A 156 19.55 15.94 -8.45
C VAL A 156 21.05 15.74 -8.35
N ALA A 157 21.58 15.60 -7.13
CA ALA A 157 23.02 15.48 -6.89
C ALA A 157 23.60 14.19 -7.51
N PHE A 158 22.93 13.06 -7.32
CA PHE A 158 23.33 11.76 -7.86
C PHE A 158 23.34 11.79 -9.38
N THR A 159 22.24 12.26 -10.00
CA THR A 159 22.15 12.27 -11.46
C THR A 159 23.22 13.17 -12.07
N ALA A 160 23.41 14.39 -11.55
CA ALA A 160 24.41 15.32 -12.10
C ALA A 160 25.87 14.88 -11.89
N THR A 161 26.14 13.97 -10.94
CA THR A 161 27.48 13.42 -10.66
C THR A 161 27.69 11.99 -11.17
N LEU A 162 26.68 11.42 -11.83
CA LEU A 162 26.75 10.10 -12.48
C LEU A 162 27.94 9.95 -13.46
N PRO A 163 28.31 10.98 -14.24
CA PRO A 163 29.38 10.85 -15.23
C PRO A 163 30.72 10.42 -14.65
N ARG A 164 31.30 9.36 -15.24
CA ARG A 164 32.58 8.78 -14.80
C ARG A 164 33.77 9.74 -14.90
N ILE A 165 33.68 10.79 -15.71
CA ILE A 165 34.72 11.81 -15.83
C ILE A 165 35.01 12.53 -14.50
N PHE A 166 34.09 12.49 -13.55
CA PHE A 166 34.31 13.03 -12.20
C PHE A 166 35.11 12.09 -11.29
N GLU A 167 35.34 10.82 -11.68
CA GLU A 167 36.17 9.86 -10.92
C GLU A 167 37.62 10.35 -10.76
N GLU A 168 38.11 11.16 -11.70
CA GLU A 168 39.47 11.75 -11.68
C GLU A 168 39.57 12.99 -10.76
N ASN A 169 38.48 13.50 -10.19
CA ASN A 169 38.49 14.68 -9.32
C ASN A 169 38.87 14.33 -7.87
N ASP A 170 39.74 15.13 -7.25
CA ASP A 170 40.21 14.92 -5.86
C ASP A 170 39.06 14.82 -4.82
N SER A 171 37.92 15.45 -5.10
CA SER A 171 36.75 15.41 -4.21
C SER A 171 35.83 14.19 -4.42
N TYR A 172 36.12 13.29 -5.36
CA TYR A 172 35.21 12.23 -5.77
C TYR A 172 34.81 11.25 -4.65
N GLU A 173 35.75 10.85 -3.79
CA GLU A 173 35.43 9.98 -2.65
C GLU A 173 34.52 10.69 -1.63
N GLU A 174 34.69 12.01 -1.44
CA GLU A 174 33.78 12.80 -0.60
C GLU A 174 32.38 12.93 -1.24
N ILE A 175 32.28 12.95 -2.57
CA ILE A 175 31.00 12.94 -3.29
C ILE A 175 30.26 11.63 -3.00
N LYS A 176 30.93 10.47 -3.08
CA LYS A 176 30.33 9.17 -2.76
C LYS A 176 29.75 9.14 -1.35
N ASP A 177 30.54 9.60 -0.38
CA ASP A 177 30.12 9.69 1.02
C ASP A 177 28.89 10.62 1.19
N LEU A 178 28.91 11.78 0.54
CA LEU A 178 27.79 12.74 0.59
C LEU A 178 26.52 12.16 -0.05
N LEU A 179 26.64 11.48 -1.19
CA LEU A 179 25.52 10.82 -1.86
C LEU A 179 24.96 9.69 -1.01
N LEU A 180 25.79 8.90 -0.33
CA LEU A 180 25.36 7.87 0.62
C LEU A 180 24.54 8.48 1.76
N LEU A 181 25.01 9.58 2.36
CA LEU A 181 24.28 10.28 3.42
C LEU A 181 22.92 10.83 2.92
N LYS A 182 22.90 11.42 1.71
CA LYS A 182 21.67 11.92 1.09
C LYS A 182 20.69 10.77 0.81
N TYR A 183 21.19 9.64 0.30
CA TYR A 183 20.39 8.44 0.05
C TYR A 183 19.81 7.90 1.35
N ALA A 184 20.62 7.72 2.39
CA ALA A 184 20.17 7.21 3.68
C ALA A 184 19.12 8.13 4.34
N LYS A 185 19.25 9.44 4.16
CA LYS A 185 18.24 10.39 4.64
C LYS A 185 16.91 10.27 3.89
N GLN A 186 16.96 10.08 2.58
CA GLN A 186 15.76 10.02 1.73
C GLN A 186 15.08 8.64 1.75
N TYR A 187 15.87 7.57 1.83
CA TYR A 187 15.42 6.18 1.78
C TYR A 187 16.00 5.39 2.97
N PRO A 188 15.67 5.75 4.22
CA PRO A 188 16.31 5.17 5.38
C PRO A 188 16.11 3.65 5.46
N ASN A 189 14.96 3.14 4.99
CA ASN A 189 14.66 1.70 4.87
C ASN A 189 15.48 0.95 3.81
N LYS A 190 16.20 1.63 2.92
CA LYS A 190 17.09 1.03 1.91
C LYS A 190 18.58 1.21 2.25
N THR A 191 18.89 1.82 3.40
CA THR A 191 20.28 2.18 3.74
C THR A 191 21.18 0.95 3.88
N PHE A 192 20.72 -0.13 4.53
CA PHE A 192 21.54 -1.34 4.64
C PHE A 192 21.85 -1.97 3.28
N GLN A 193 20.87 -1.95 2.35
CA GLN A 193 21.08 -2.45 0.99
C GLN A 193 22.19 -1.67 0.29
N ILE A 194 22.18 -0.33 0.34
CA ILE A 194 23.22 0.47 -0.32
C ILE A 194 24.57 0.36 0.40
N LEU A 195 24.58 0.14 1.72
CA LEU A 195 25.80 -0.05 2.50
C LEU A 195 26.55 -1.32 2.11
N THR A 196 25.89 -2.36 1.58
CA THR A 196 26.58 -3.56 1.06
C THR A 196 27.65 -3.22 0.00
N LYS A 197 27.40 -2.17 -0.79
CA LYS A 197 28.31 -1.67 -1.83
C LYS A 197 29.25 -0.56 -1.32
N ASN A 198 29.00 -0.04 -0.12
CA ASN A 198 29.68 1.14 0.45
C ASN A 198 30.24 0.87 1.85
N THR A 199 30.64 -0.38 2.14
CA THR A 199 31.12 -0.79 3.48
C THR A 199 32.38 -0.05 3.93
N GLY A 200 33.16 0.49 2.97
CA GLY A 200 34.37 1.27 3.23
C GLY A 200 34.11 2.75 3.53
N SER A 201 32.88 3.24 3.45
CA SER A 201 32.56 4.64 3.75
C SER A 201 32.90 4.98 5.21
N LYS A 202 33.43 6.18 5.44
CA LYS A 202 33.71 6.70 6.81
C LYS A 202 32.44 6.88 7.64
N TYR A 203 31.27 6.94 6.99
CA TYR A 203 29.98 7.08 7.66
C TYR A 203 29.26 5.75 7.90
N ALA A 204 29.81 4.62 7.45
CA ALA A 204 29.15 3.32 7.52
C ALA A 204 28.73 2.95 8.95
N ASP A 205 29.61 3.10 9.95
CA ASP A 205 29.28 2.75 11.34
C ASP A 205 28.20 3.66 11.93
N SER A 206 28.28 4.97 11.67
CA SER A 206 27.27 5.94 12.09
C SER A 206 25.90 5.65 11.46
N LEU A 207 25.89 5.29 10.18
CA LEU A 207 24.67 4.91 9.47
C LEU A 207 24.08 3.59 10.01
N ILE A 208 24.91 2.58 10.27
CA ILE A 208 24.49 1.32 10.89
C ILE A 208 23.83 1.60 12.25
N LYS A 209 24.45 2.43 13.09
CA LYS A 209 23.95 2.78 14.43
C LYS A 209 22.65 3.59 14.38
N ALA A 210 22.56 4.59 13.51
CA ALA A 210 21.40 5.46 13.40
C ALA A 210 20.21 4.74 12.75
N VAL A 211 20.42 4.11 11.58
CA VAL A 211 19.37 3.42 10.84
C VAL A 211 18.98 2.12 11.52
N GLY A 212 19.93 1.41 12.14
CA GLY A 212 19.65 0.17 12.87
C GLY A 212 18.66 0.34 14.03
N ARG A 213 18.63 1.51 14.69
CA ARG A 213 17.62 1.81 15.72
C ARG A 213 16.23 2.05 15.14
N GLN A 214 16.16 2.58 13.92
CA GLN A 214 14.91 2.81 13.20
C GLN A 214 14.39 1.51 12.53
N TYR A 215 15.30 0.64 12.10
CA TYR A 215 15.01 -0.64 11.42
C TYR A 215 15.76 -1.81 12.08
N PRO A 216 15.43 -2.15 13.33
CA PRO A 216 16.11 -3.20 14.09
C PRO A 216 16.08 -4.56 13.36
N GLY A 217 14.96 -4.94 12.73
CA GLY A 217 14.89 -6.18 11.96
C GLY A 217 15.86 -6.25 10.76
N GLN A 218 16.16 -5.11 10.12
CA GLN A 218 17.19 -5.07 9.08
C GLN A 218 18.58 -5.25 9.68
N LEU A 219 18.89 -4.53 10.77
CA LEU A 219 20.16 -4.69 11.47
C LEU A 219 20.38 -6.14 11.89
N TYR A 220 19.35 -6.80 12.43
CA TYR A 220 19.37 -8.22 12.78
C TYR A 220 19.73 -9.07 11.55
N SER A 221 19.01 -8.90 10.44
CA SER A 221 19.18 -9.71 9.23
C SER A 221 20.56 -9.54 8.60
N TYR A 222 21.03 -8.30 8.45
CA TYR A 222 22.37 -8.03 7.91
C TYR A 222 23.49 -8.46 8.87
N ALA A 223 23.26 -8.47 10.18
CA ALA A 223 24.21 -9.02 11.14
C ALA A 223 24.38 -10.54 11.03
N GLN A 224 23.42 -11.27 10.46
CA GLN A 224 23.54 -12.71 10.18
C GLN A 224 24.33 -13.01 8.91
N ALA A 225 24.39 -12.06 7.98
CA ALA A 225 25.01 -12.26 6.68
C ALA A 225 26.52 -12.54 6.79
N ASN A 226 27.01 -13.50 6.01
CA ASN A 226 28.44 -13.79 5.89
C ASN A 226 29.10 -12.95 4.79
N ASP A 227 28.94 -11.62 4.88
CA ASP A 227 29.51 -10.66 3.93
C ASP A 227 30.24 -9.52 4.66
N ARG A 228 30.87 -8.63 3.88
CA ARG A 228 31.66 -7.49 4.41
C ARG A 228 30.84 -6.59 5.34
N LEU A 229 29.55 -6.38 5.05
CA LEU A 229 28.69 -5.54 5.87
C LEU A 229 28.34 -6.23 7.18
N GLY A 230 27.99 -7.52 7.14
CA GLY A 230 27.74 -8.34 8.33
C GLY A 230 28.96 -8.38 9.25
N TYR A 231 30.17 -8.55 8.72
CA TYR A 231 31.40 -8.47 9.51
C TYR A 231 31.59 -7.09 10.14
N LYS A 232 31.32 -6.01 9.40
CA LYS A 232 31.41 -4.66 9.94
C LYS A 232 30.42 -4.43 11.08
N ILE A 233 29.16 -4.86 10.91
CA ILE A 233 28.12 -4.78 11.95
C ILE A 233 28.55 -5.55 13.21
N ARG A 234 29.02 -6.80 13.07
CA ARG A 234 29.46 -7.65 14.20
C ARG A 234 30.65 -7.07 14.97
N ASN A 235 31.48 -6.25 14.32
CA ASN A 235 32.64 -5.62 14.94
C ASN A 235 32.34 -4.28 15.64
N ILE A 236 31.10 -3.79 15.63
CA ILE A 236 30.69 -2.61 16.40
C ILE A 236 30.53 -3.01 17.87
N GLN A 237 31.47 -2.57 18.73
CA GLN A 237 31.52 -2.92 20.16
C GLN A 237 31.19 -1.76 21.11
N ASP A 238 31.17 -0.53 20.59
CA ASP A 238 30.95 0.71 21.34
C ASP A 238 29.47 1.13 21.39
N ASP A 239 28.54 0.25 20.99
CA ASP A 239 27.10 0.50 20.96
C ASP A 239 26.32 -0.69 21.52
N ASP A 240 25.72 -0.53 22.71
CA ASP A 240 25.01 -1.62 23.42
C ASP A 240 23.78 -2.13 22.67
N PHE A 241 23.09 -1.26 21.94
CA PHE A 241 21.94 -1.65 21.12
C PHE A 241 22.41 -2.55 19.97
N VAL A 242 23.45 -2.15 19.24
CA VAL A 242 23.99 -2.95 18.14
C VAL A 242 24.55 -4.28 18.66
N LYS A 243 25.30 -4.28 19.77
CA LYS A 243 25.79 -5.51 20.42
C LYS A 243 24.66 -6.46 20.79
N THR A 244 23.56 -5.95 21.35
CA THR A 244 22.41 -6.79 21.71
C THR A 244 21.77 -7.41 20.48
N VAL A 245 21.54 -6.63 19.41
CA VAL A 245 20.98 -7.14 18.15
C VAL A 245 21.90 -8.19 17.51
N VAL A 246 23.22 -7.95 17.51
CA VAL A 246 24.22 -8.92 17.03
C VAL A 246 24.17 -10.20 17.86
N ALA A 247 24.15 -10.10 19.20
CA ALA A 247 24.10 -11.28 20.07
C ALA A 247 22.85 -12.13 19.79
N LEU A 248 21.68 -11.49 19.64
CA LEU A 248 20.45 -12.18 19.28
C LEU A 248 20.53 -12.80 17.86
N SER A 249 21.13 -12.11 16.89
CA SER A 249 21.21 -12.60 15.51
C SER A 249 22.05 -13.86 15.35
N GLN A 250 23.02 -14.08 16.25
CA GLN A 250 23.84 -15.29 16.28
C GLN A 250 23.19 -16.47 17.04
N GLN A 251 22.06 -16.26 17.71
CA GLN A 251 21.34 -17.32 18.43
C GLN A 251 20.35 -18.06 17.53
N LYS A 252 20.27 -19.38 17.67
CA LYS A 252 19.32 -20.22 16.92
C LYS A 252 17.86 -19.78 17.13
N SER A 253 17.50 -19.38 18.35
CA SER A 253 16.17 -18.90 18.73
C SER A 253 16.08 -17.37 18.85
N GLY A 254 17.03 -16.62 18.27
CA GLY A 254 17.12 -15.15 18.38
C GLY A 254 15.81 -14.40 18.14
N GLN A 255 15.03 -14.85 17.14
CA GLN A 255 13.74 -14.28 16.78
C GLN A 255 12.67 -14.39 17.89
N ALA A 256 12.78 -15.35 18.81
CA ALA A 256 11.87 -15.47 19.95
C ALA A 256 12.12 -14.39 21.02
N TYR A 257 13.36 -13.87 21.10
CA TYR A 257 13.72 -12.82 22.06
C TYR A 257 13.59 -11.41 21.47
N PHE A 258 13.68 -11.30 20.15
CA PHE A 258 13.67 -10.03 19.42
C PHE A 258 12.48 -9.09 19.72
N PRO A 259 11.24 -9.58 19.94
CA PRO A 259 10.11 -8.74 20.37
C PRO A 259 10.36 -7.95 21.64
N PHE A 260 11.31 -8.39 22.48
CA PHE A 260 11.64 -7.79 23.76
C PHE A 260 12.92 -6.94 23.69
N LEU A 261 13.39 -6.58 22.49
CA LEU A 261 14.69 -5.93 22.28
C LEU A 261 14.88 -4.69 23.15
N ASP A 262 13.91 -3.78 23.21
CA ASP A 262 14.03 -2.56 24.04
C ASP A 262 14.18 -2.88 25.53
N ASN A 263 13.46 -3.90 26.02
CA ASN A 263 13.57 -4.34 27.41
C ASN A 263 14.90 -5.06 27.69
N LEU A 264 15.41 -5.84 26.73
CA LEU A 264 16.71 -6.51 26.83
C LEU A 264 17.85 -5.50 26.86
N VAL A 265 17.84 -4.52 25.93
CA VAL A 265 18.85 -3.45 25.87
C VAL A 265 18.86 -2.62 27.15
N LYS A 266 17.69 -2.38 27.76
CA LYS A 266 17.54 -1.63 29.02
C LYS A 266 17.75 -2.49 30.28
N GLY A 267 18.02 -3.79 30.14
CA GLY A 267 18.16 -4.71 31.28
C GLY A 267 16.89 -4.92 32.11
N LYS A 268 15.71 -4.56 31.59
CA LYS A 268 14.41 -4.77 32.25
C LYS A 268 14.00 -6.24 32.27
N VAL A 269 14.44 -6.99 31.27
CA VAL A 269 14.23 -8.44 31.15
C VAL A 269 15.54 -9.11 30.71
N THR A 270 15.72 -10.37 31.07
CA THR A 270 16.84 -11.21 30.65
C THR A 270 16.37 -12.34 29.73
N ILE A 271 17.30 -12.89 28.95
CA ILE A 271 17.02 -14.06 28.10
C ILE A 271 16.46 -15.23 28.94
N SER A 272 17.06 -15.50 30.10
CA SER A 272 16.59 -16.56 31.01
C SER A 272 15.16 -16.37 31.49
N GLN A 273 14.70 -15.14 31.70
CA GLN A 273 13.31 -14.86 32.07
C GLN A 273 12.34 -15.12 30.91
N ILE A 274 12.75 -14.83 29.68
CA ILE A 274 11.95 -15.12 28.48
C ILE A 274 11.90 -16.64 28.22
N ASP A 275 12.99 -17.36 28.49
CA ASP A 275 13.06 -18.82 28.32
C ASP A 275 12.00 -19.58 29.12
N VAL A 276 11.58 -19.06 30.28
CA VAL A 276 10.51 -19.65 31.10
C VAL A 276 9.15 -19.67 30.37
N ALA A 277 8.94 -18.73 29.44
CA ALA A 277 7.68 -18.58 28.70
C ALA A 277 7.78 -19.04 27.24
N LYS A 278 8.96 -18.94 26.60
CA LYS A 278 9.09 -18.98 25.13
C LYS A 278 8.55 -20.24 24.44
N ASP A 279 8.59 -21.38 25.12
CA ASP A 279 8.19 -22.69 24.58
C ASP A 279 6.73 -23.04 24.93
N ASP A 280 6.05 -22.23 25.73
CA ASP A 280 4.63 -22.38 26.09
C ASP A 280 3.80 -21.33 25.33
N PRO A 281 2.90 -21.75 24.41
CA PRO A 281 2.12 -20.83 23.58
C PRO A 281 1.36 -19.76 24.38
N LEU A 282 0.71 -20.16 25.48
CA LEU A 282 -0.08 -19.25 26.30
C LEU A 282 0.82 -18.28 27.08
N LYS A 283 1.87 -18.77 27.73
CA LYS A 283 2.78 -17.91 28.51
C LYS A 283 3.53 -16.93 27.62
N TYR A 284 3.98 -17.39 26.45
CA TYR A 284 4.67 -16.51 25.50
C TYR A 284 3.74 -15.45 24.93
N TYR A 285 2.51 -15.82 24.54
CA TYR A 285 1.51 -14.86 24.08
C TYR A 285 1.20 -13.81 25.14
N ARG A 286 0.99 -14.23 26.39
CA ARG A 286 0.80 -13.33 27.54
C ARG A 286 1.96 -12.36 27.73
N LEU A 287 3.20 -12.84 27.62
CA LEU A 287 4.39 -12.01 27.74
C LEU A 287 4.48 -10.97 26.61
N LEU A 288 4.12 -11.34 25.38
CA LEU A 288 4.03 -10.41 24.25
C LEU A 288 2.97 -9.34 24.48
N VAL A 289 1.76 -9.71 24.93
CA VAL A 289 0.68 -8.77 25.24
C VAL A 289 1.08 -7.79 26.34
N GLN A 290 1.68 -8.28 27.43
CA GLN A 290 2.17 -7.42 28.51
C GLN A 290 3.22 -6.42 28.02
N THR A 291 4.14 -6.87 27.16
CA THR A 291 5.17 -6.01 26.56
C THR A 291 4.56 -4.97 25.63
N GLN A 292 3.59 -5.37 24.82
CA GLN A 292 2.86 -4.47 23.92
C GLN A 292 2.14 -3.37 24.70
N MET A 293 1.45 -3.73 25.78
CA MET A 293 0.77 -2.76 26.64
C MET A 293 1.73 -1.81 27.37
N ASP A 294 2.89 -2.31 27.84
CA ASP A 294 3.94 -1.44 28.42
C ASP A 294 4.42 -0.42 27.39
N TYR A 295 4.70 -0.88 26.17
CA TYR A 295 5.22 -0.01 25.12
C TYR A 295 4.17 0.98 24.64
N ALA A 296 2.90 0.58 24.51
CA ALA A 296 1.81 1.48 24.17
C ALA A 296 1.64 2.59 25.22
N ARG A 297 1.69 2.25 26.52
CA ARG A 297 1.62 3.22 27.61
C ARG A 297 2.79 4.22 27.57
N ARG A 298 3.98 3.77 27.21
CA ARG A 298 5.18 4.63 27.05
C ARG A 298 5.06 5.53 25.82
N ALA A 299 4.53 5.01 24.72
CA ALA A 299 4.33 5.75 23.47
C ALA A 299 3.39 6.95 23.65
N VAL A 300 2.35 6.84 24.50
CA VAL A 300 1.48 7.96 24.89
C VAL A 300 2.26 9.14 25.47
N ASN A 301 3.39 8.87 26.13
CA ASN A 301 4.28 9.90 26.71
C ASN A 301 5.48 10.26 25.81
N GLY A 302 5.47 9.82 24.54
CA GLY A 302 6.52 10.11 23.56
C GLY A 302 7.75 9.20 23.62
N ASP A 303 7.76 8.17 24.48
CA ASP A 303 8.82 7.15 24.53
C ASP A 303 8.47 5.99 23.61
N THR A 304 9.08 5.97 22.42
CA THR A 304 8.90 4.89 21.43
C THR A 304 9.95 3.81 21.65
N ALA A 305 9.51 2.61 22.03
CA ALA A 305 10.38 1.46 22.21
C ALA A 305 10.99 0.97 20.89
N PHE A 306 12.22 0.44 20.96
CA PHE A 306 12.81 -0.29 19.82
C PHE A 306 12.03 -1.57 19.50
N ALA A 307 12.02 -1.95 18.23
CA ALA A 307 11.39 -3.16 17.71
C ALA A 307 9.88 -3.29 18.01
N PHE A 308 9.19 -2.16 18.23
CA PHE A 308 7.74 -2.15 18.46
C PHE A 308 6.96 -2.81 17.31
N THR A 309 7.36 -2.55 16.06
CA THR A 309 6.73 -3.16 14.88
C THR A 309 6.94 -4.68 14.85
N GLU A 310 8.14 -5.16 15.16
CA GLU A 310 8.45 -6.58 15.21
C GLU A 310 7.75 -7.29 16.38
N LEU A 311 7.56 -6.60 17.51
CA LEU A 311 6.71 -7.06 18.62
C LEU A 311 5.26 -7.25 18.16
N THR A 312 4.66 -6.22 17.55
CA THR A 312 3.27 -6.30 17.04
C THR A 312 3.14 -7.42 16.01
N ALA A 313 4.09 -7.57 15.09
CA ALA A 313 4.07 -8.63 14.08
C ALA A 313 4.18 -10.03 14.71
N ARG A 314 5.03 -10.21 15.73
CA ARG A 314 5.12 -11.48 16.46
C ARG A 314 3.86 -11.78 17.25
N LEU A 315 3.29 -10.76 17.91
CA LEU A 315 2.03 -10.88 18.64
C LEU A 315 0.88 -11.27 17.72
N GLN A 316 0.80 -10.65 16.54
CA GLN A 316 -0.15 -11.02 15.48
C GLN A 316 0.02 -12.48 15.06
N LYS A 317 1.24 -12.89 14.71
CA LYS A 317 1.52 -14.28 14.31
C LYS A 317 1.10 -15.26 15.41
N LYS A 318 1.34 -14.92 16.67
CA LYS A 318 0.99 -15.78 17.81
C LYS A 318 -0.49 -15.81 18.12
N ALA A 319 -1.20 -14.68 17.99
CA ALA A 319 -2.66 -14.65 18.01
C ALA A 319 -3.25 -15.57 16.93
N GLN A 320 -2.68 -15.52 15.73
CA GLN A 320 -3.10 -16.34 14.60
C GLN A 320 -2.85 -17.84 14.85
N ASP A 321 -1.58 -18.21 15.02
CA ASP A 321 -1.14 -19.61 15.08
C ASP A 321 -1.74 -20.34 16.29
N ASP A 322 -1.72 -19.71 17.46
CA ASP A 322 -1.98 -20.39 18.73
C ASP A 322 -3.46 -20.27 19.17
N PHE A 323 -4.28 -19.43 18.52
CA PHE A 323 -5.69 -19.23 18.89
C PHE A 323 -6.64 -19.21 17.69
N VAL A 324 -6.44 -18.28 16.74
CA VAL A 324 -7.41 -18.04 15.65
C VAL A 324 -7.50 -19.25 14.72
N ASN A 325 -6.36 -19.81 14.32
CA ASN A 325 -6.32 -21.00 13.46
C ASN A 325 -7.03 -22.19 14.11
N ILE A 326 -6.94 -22.32 15.44
CA ILE A 326 -7.59 -23.40 16.18
C ILE A 326 -9.12 -23.20 16.19
N ILE A 327 -9.61 -22.02 16.60
CA ILE A 327 -11.06 -21.77 16.66
C ILE A 327 -11.72 -21.72 15.28
N ASN A 328 -10.95 -21.31 14.26
CA ASN A 328 -11.35 -21.37 12.86
C ASN A 328 -11.33 -22.80 12.34
N GLY A 329 -10.30 -23.60 12.64
CA GLY A 329 -10.24 -25.01 12.24
C GLY A 329 -11.38 -25.85 12.83
N LEU A 330 -11.90 -25.43 13.98
CA LEU A 330 -13.05 -26.06 14.64
C LEU A 330 -14.41 -25.40 14.28
N HIS A 331 -14.51 -24.66 13.16
CA HIS A 331 -15.72 -23.91 12.83
C HIS A 331 -16.98 -24.77 12.61
N GLU A 332 -16.82 -25.98 12.11
CA GLU A 332 -17.88 -26.99 11.93
C GLU A 332 -18.25 -27.75 13.22
N VAL A 333 -17.50 -27.54 14.30
CA VAL A 333 -17.79 -28.20 15.58
C VAL A 333 -18.96 -27.51 16.27
N ASN A 334 -20.11 -28.19 16.29
CA ASN A 334 -21.35 -27.71 16.91
C ASN A 334 -21.24 -27.42 18.42
N ASN A 335 -20.29 -28.02 19.14
CA ASN A 335 -20.10 -27.80 20.57
C ASN A 335 -19.17 -26.58 20.83
N PRO A 336 -19.69 -25.42 21.30
CA PRO A 336 -18.88 -24.22 21.49
C PRO A 336 -17.82 -24.36 22.58
N ALA A 337 -18.06 -25.21 23.59
CA ALA A 337 -17.10 -25.43 24.66
C ALA A 337 -15.82 -26.09 24.15
N VAL A 338 -15.94 -26.96 23.13
CA VAL A 338 -14.79 -27.58 22.46
C VAL A 338 -14.14 -26.56 21.51
N ARG A 339 -14.93 -25.93 20.63
CA ARG A 339 -14.44 -24.98 19.64
C ARG A 339 -13.64 -23.83 20.25
N PHE A 340 -14.13 -23.26 21.35
CA PHE A 340 -13.55 -22.05 21.96
C PHE A 340 -12.76 -22.32 23.25
N ALA A 341 -12.40 -23.58 23.52
CA ALA A 341 -11.66 -23.97 24.73
C ALA A 341 -10.35 -23.18 24.90
N VAL A 342 -9.61 -23.01 23.79
CA VAL A 342 -8.29 -22.34 23.78
C VAL A 342 -8.34 -20.85 24.18
N LEU A 343 -9.52 -20.23 24.11
CA LEU A 343 -9.72 -18.84 24.52
C LEU A 343 -10.03 -18.68 26.02
N GLN A 344 -10.45 -19.74 26.70
CA GLN A 344 -10.83 -19.67 28.12
C GLN A 344 -9.76 -19.11 29.06
N PRO A 345 -8.45 -19.47 28.94
CA PRO A 345 -7.43 -18.96 29.84
C PRO A 345 -7.01 -17.51 29.57
N LEU A 346 -7.51 -16.89 28.50
CA LEU A 346 -7.12 -15.54 28.11
C LEU A 346 -7.82 -14.46 28.96
N THR A 347 -7.11 -13.36 29.21
CA THR A 347 -7.64 -12.12 29.81
C THR A 347 -8.41 -11.29 28.77
N PRO A 348 -9.19 -10.27 29.17
CA PRO A 348 -9.86 -9.42 28.17
C PRO A 348 -8.87 -8.64 27.29
N GLU A 349 -7.72 -8.21 27.81
CA GLU A 349 -6.67 -7.54 27.03
C GLU A 349 -6.02 -8.50 26.01
N GLU A 350 -5.79 -9.75 26.39
CA GLU A 350 -5.29 -10.79 25.49
C GLU A 350 -6.31 -11.06 24.37
N LEU A 351 -7.59 -11.20 24.70
CA LEU A 351 -8.66 -11.37 23.72
C LEU A 351 -8.84 -10.15 22.81
N TYR A 352 -8.58 -8.94 23.31
CA TYR A 352 -8.57 -7.73 22.50
C TYR A 352 -7.53 -7.84 21.38
N TYR A 353 -6.29 -8.23 21.70
CA TYR A 353 -5.26 -8.42 20.67
C TYR A 353 -5.56 -9.59 19.73
N VAL A 354 -6.20 -10.67 20.21
CA VAL A 354 -6.71 -11.73 19.33
C VAL A 354 -7.73 -11.16 18.34
N ALA A 355 -8.66 -10.32 18.80
CA ALA A 355 -9.64 -9.68 17.93
C ALA A 355 -8.93 -8.82 16.87
N ILE A 356 -8.14 -7.83 17.29
CA ILE A 356 -7.64 -6.77 16.40
C ILE A 356 -6.50 -7.18 15.47
N LEU A 357 -5.66 -8.15 15.86
CA LEU A 357 -4.51 -8.56 15.05
C LEU A 357 -4.84 -9.73 14.11
N SER A 358 -6.05 -10.27 14.17
CA SER A 358 -6.53 -11.33 13.28
C SER A 358 -7.40 -10.82 12.13
N ASP A 359 -7.31 -9.53 11.83
CA ASP A 359 -8.04 -8.87 10.75
C ASP A 359 -7.89 -9.60 9.42
N GLY A 360 -9.01 -9.84 8.72
CA GLY A 360 -9.05 -10.61 7.48
C GLY A 360 -8.81 -12.11 7.60
N LEU A 361 -8.45 -12.62 8.79
CA LEU A 361 -8.14 -14.04 9.04
C LEU A 361 -9.17 -14.73 9.95
N ILE A 362 -9.69 -14.02 10.95
CA ILE A 362 -10.70 -14.58 11.86
C ILE A 362 -12.05 -14.71 11.17
N TYR A 363 -12.69 -15.87 11.32
CA TYR A 363 -14.00 -16.10 10.70
C TYR A 363 -15.05 -15.27 11.43
N THR A 364 -16.09 -14.83 10.71
CA THR A 364 -17.25 -14.15 11.32
C THR A 364 -17.82 -14.98 12.47
N SER A 365 -17.96 -16.29 12.30
CA SER A 365 -18.45 -17.19 13.35
C SER A 365 -17.46 -17.33 14.53
N SER A 366 -16.16 -17.11 14.33
CA SER A 366 -15.17 -17.12 15.42
C SER A 366 -15.13 -15.79 16.18
N TYR A 367 -15.31 -14.67 15.49
CA TYR A 367 -15.33 -13.34 16.09
C TYR A 367 -16.65 -13.05 16.81
N ALA A 368 -17.76 -13.20 16.09
CA ALA A 368 -19.07 -12.64 16.44
C ALA A 368 -20.04 -13.65 17.09
N HIS A 369 -19.63 -14.91 17.32
CA HIS A 369 -20.49 -15.87 18.01
C HIS A 369 -20.98 -15.30 19.34
N VAL A 370 -22.30 -15.24 19.51
CA VAL A 370 -23.02 -14.45 20.53
C VAL A 370 -22.50 -14.64 21.95
N THR A 371 -22.13 -15.87 22.33
CA THR A 371 -21.71 -16.20 23.70
C THR A 371 -20.25 -16.66 23.86
N HIS A 372 -19.63 -17.21 22.81
CA HIS A 372 -18.32 -17.87 22.89
C HIS A 372 -17.29 -17.30 21.92
N GLY A 373 -17.69 -16.43 20.99
CA GLY A 373 -16.76 -15.77 20.07
C GLY A 373 -15.79 -14.86 20.81
N VAL A 374 -14.70 -14.49 20.14
CA VAL A 374 -13.63 -13.66 20.72
C VAL A 374 -14.20 -12.37 21.33
N PHE A 375 -15.07 -11.65 20.60
CA PHE A 375 -15.67 -10.41 21.08
C PHE A 375 -16.55 -10.63 22.33
N ALA A 376 -17.41 -11.66 22.32
CA ALA A 376 -18.31 -11.94 23.43
C ALA A 376 -17.54 -12.30 24.71
N GLN A 377 -16.51 -13.15 24.59
CA GLN A 377 -15.68 -13.51 25.73
C GLN A 377 -14.87 -12.33 26.27
N MET A 378 -14.32 -11.51 25.38
CA MET A 378 -13.59 -10.28 25.73
C MET A 378 -14.48 -9.35 26.55
N MET A 379 -15.68 -9.03 26.04
CA MET A 379 -16.61 -8.13 26.73
C MET A 379 -17.07 -8.71 28.07
N ARG A 380 -17.41 -10.00 28.12
CA ARG A 380 -17.82 -10.67 29.37
C ARG A 380 -16.71 -10.63 30.42
N LYS A 381 -15.46 -10.95 30.05
CA LYS A 381 -14.30 -10.93 30.95
C LYS A 381 -13.91 -9.50 31.36
N ALA A 382 -14.23 -8.50 30.54
CA ALA A 382 -14.13 -7.08 30.87
C ALA A 382 -15.34 -6.56 31.69
N ASN A 383 -16.21 -7.44 32.22
CA ASN A 383 -17.42 -7.06 32.95
C ASN A 383 -18.36 -6.14 32.16
N ASN A 384 -18.39 -6.29 30.84
CA ASN A 384 -19.10 -5.42 29.90
C ASN A 384 -18.73 -3.94 30.12
N ARG A 385 -17.44 -3.64 30.27
CA ARG A 385 -16.87 -2.29 30.41
C ARG A 385 -15.88 -2.02 29.30
N GLY A 386 -16.40 -1.77 28.09
CA GLY A 386 -15.56 -1.46 26.93
C GLY A 386 -14.74 -0.18 27.11
N ASP A 387 -15.31 0.80 27.81
CA ASP A 387 -14.65 2.03 28.27
C ASP A 387 -13.37 1.73 29.08
N SER A 388 -13.50 0.87 30.10
CA SER A 388 -12.41 0.53 31.01
C SER A 388 -11.36 -0.36 30.35
N LEU A 389 -11.78 -1.25 29.44
CA LEU A 389 -10.87 -2.08 28.67
C LEU A 389 -9.92 -1.23 27.81
N LEU A 390 -10.43 -0.22 27.09
CA LEU A 390 -9.59 0.66 26.28
C LEU A 390 -8.60 1.47 27.12
N LEU A 391 -9.00 1.90 28.32
CA LEU A 391 -8.10 2.59 29.26
C LEU A 391 -6.94 1.67 29.69
N ASN A 392 -7.21 0.40 30.02
CA ASN A 392 -6.17 -0.57 30.37
C ASN A 392 -5.17 -0.77 29.23
N LEU A 393 -5.66 -0.76 27.99
CA LEU A 393 -4.87 -0.91 26.76
C LEU A 393 -4.17 0.38 26.33
N SER A 394 -4.33 1.48 27.07
CA SER A 394 -3.81 2.81 26.67
C SER A 394 -4.28 3.23 25.27
N PHE A 395 -5.47 2.77 24.87
CA PHE A 395 -6.04 2.94 23.52
C PHE A 395 -5.15 2.40 22.38
N ASP A 396 -4.26 1.44 22.66
CA ASP A 396 -3.44 0.82 21.62
C ASP A 396 -4.33 0.21 20.52
N HIS A 397 -4.10 0.56 19.25
CA HIS A 397 -4.87 0.07 18.09
C HIS A 397 -6.40 0.26 18.14
N TYR A 398 -6.92 1.21 18.94
CA TYR A 398 -8.37 1.40 19.09
C TYR A 398 -9.12 1.71 17.78
N ARG A 399 -8.46 2.34 16.80
CA ARG A 399 -9.07 2.60 15.48
C ARG A 399 -9.40 1.31 14.74
N LYS A 400 -8.43 0.40 14.69
CA LYS A 400 -8.57 -0.92 14.12
C LYS A 400 -9.65 -1.73 14.83
N PHE A 401 -9.72 -1.64 16.15
CA PHE A 401 -10.80 -2.25 16.92
C PHE A 401 -12.18 -1.72 16.53
N ILE A 402 -12.35 -0.39 16.45
CA ILE A 402 -13.61 0.22 16.04
C ILE A 402 -14.00 -0.23 14.63
N ARG A 403 -13.06 -0.23 13.68
CA ARG A 403 -13.31 -0.74 12.32
C ARG A 403 -13.74 -2.20 12.35
N GLN A 404 -13.04 -3.07 13.07
CA GLN A 404 -13.40 -4.48 13.14
C GLN A 404 -14.77 -4.69 13.77
N ALA A 405 -15.05 -4.02 14.89
CA ALA A 405 -16.35 -4.10 15.53
C ALA A 405 -17.48 -3.57 14.60
N ALA A 406 -17.19 -2.57 13.75
CA ALA A 406 -18.10 -2.12 12.70
C ALA A 406 -18.32 -3.21 11.65
N GLY A 407 -17.25 -3.81 11.13
CA GLY A 407 -17.31 -4.85 10.09
C GLY A 407 -17.99 -6.15 10.54
N TYR A 408 -17.90 -6.49 11.83
CA TYR A 408 -18.59 -7.63 12.43
C TYR A 408 -19.89 -7.25 13.14
N ASN A 409 -20.46 -6.06 12.91
CA ASN A 409 -21.71 -5.56 13.51
C ASN A 409 -21.78 -5.66 15.05
N THR A 410 -20.65 -5.62 15.77
CA THR A 410 -20.58 -5.63 17.24
C THR A 410 -20.37 -4.24 17.85
N LEU A 411 -20.18 -3.21 17.02
CA LEU A 411 -19.86 -1.84 17.47
C LEU A 411 -20.94 -1.23 18.37
N LYS A 412 -22.22 -1.44 18.05
CA LYS A 412 -23.34 -0.98 18.88
C LYS A 412 -23.30 -1.60 20.28
N THR A 413 -23.03 -2.90 20.36
CA THR A 413 -22.88 -3.63 21.62
C THR A 413 -21.72 -3.07 22.43
N PHE A 414 -20.60 -2.77 21.76
CA PHE A 414 -19.43 -2.16 22.41
C PHE A 414 -19.76 -0.80 23.02
N PHE A 415 -20.34 0.13 22.26
CA PHE A 415 -20.68 1.46 22.79
C PHE A 415 -21.77 1.44 23.86
N THR A 416 -22.72 0.50 23.79
CA THR A 416 -23.75 0.34 24.82
C THR A 416 -23.15 -0.10 26.16
N SER A 417 -21.94 -0.66 26.16
CA SER A 417 -21.23 -1.06 27.38
C SER A 417 -20.59 0.10 28.16
N PHE A 418 -20.61 1.32 27.60
CA PHE A 418 -20.00 2.50 28.22
C PHE A 418 -20.97 3.05 29.28
N LYS A 419 -20.47 3.29 30.49
CA LYS A 419 -21.30 3.87 31.56
C LYS A 419 -21.60 5.35 31.33
N ASN A 420 -20.64 6.08 30.79
CA ASN A 420 -20.78 7.49 30.44
C ASN A 420 -20.86 7.64 28.92
N LYS A 421 -21.92 8.29 28.44
CA LYS A 421 -22.09 8.57 27.01
C LYS A 421 -21.04 9.54 26.47
N GLU A 422 -20.52 10.43 27.31
CA GLU A 422 -19.46 11.38 26.93
C GLU A 422 -18.16 10.65 26.54
N ASP A 423 -17.86 9.51 27.17
CA ASP A 423 -16.67 8.71 26.84
C ASP A 423 -16.77 8.15 25.41
N ALA A 424 -17.98 7.79 24.95
CA ALA A 424 -18.21 7.35 23.58
C ALA A 424 -18.00 8.49 22.58
N SER A 425 -18.56 9.68 22.86
CA SER A 425 -18.35 10.87 22.02
C SER A 425 -16.87 11.30 21.98
N ASN A 426 -16.16 11.28 23.12
CA ASN A 426 -14.73 11.59 23.20
C ASN A 426 -13.87 10.57 22.44
N LEU A 427 -14.22 9.28 22.53
CA LEU A 427 -13.58 8.24 21.74
C LEU A 427 -13.78 8.47 20.24
N MET A 428 -14.99 8.86 19.81
CA MET A 428 -15.28 9.13 18.40
C MET A 428 -14.64 10.42 17.88
N ALA A 429 -14.51 11.46 18.71
CA ALA A 429 -13.73 12.63 18.38
C ALA A 429 -12.26 12.25 18.18
N SER A 430 -11.69 11.47 19.11
CA SER A 430 -10.34 10.92 18.98
C SER A 430 -10.21 10.02 17.75
N PHE A 431 -11.27 9.26 17.43
CA PHE A 431 -11.35 8.35 16.28
C PHE A 431 -11.08 9.07 14.95
N VAL A 432 -11.50 10.34 14.84
CA VAL A 432 -11.34 11.17 13.64
C VAL A 432 -10.14 12.12 13.72
N ASN A 433 -9.66 12.45 14.92
CA ASN A 433 -8.60 13.44 15.11
C ASN A 433 -7.19 12.92 14.76
N GLY A 434 -6.38 13.78 14.14
CA GLY A 434 -4.93 13.58 14.01
C GLY A 434 -4.50 12.58 12.94
N LEU A 435 -5.39 12.20 12.01
CA LEU A 435 -5.10 11.27 10.92
C LEU A 435 -3.90 11.70 10.06
N GLU A 436 -3.67 13.01 9.94
CA GLU A 436 -2.55 13.58 9.19
C GLU A 436 -1.17 13.34 9.83
N LYS A 437 -1.14 12.87 11.08
CA LYS A 437 0.10 12.58 11.81
C LYS A 437 0.52 11.11 11.68
N SER A 438 -0.37 10.24 11.19
CA SER A 438 -0.05 8.85 10.91
C SER A 438 0.95 8.75 9.74
N LYS A 439 1.73 7.66 9.68
CA LYS A 439 2.70 7.46 8.59
C LYS A 439 2.02 6.96 7.31
N GLY A 440 1.03 6.08 7.41
CA GLY A 440 0.28 5.51 6.27
C GLY A 440 -1.15 6.04 6.13
N LEU A 441 -1.98 5.32 5.37
CA LEU A 441 -3.39 5.65 5.14
C LEU A 441 -4.38 4.81 5.94
N GLU A 442 -3.91 3.75 6.62
CA GLU A 442 -4.74 2.80 7.39
C GLU A 442 -5.73 3.53 8.31
N ASP A 443 -5.27 4.50 9.12
CA ASP A 443 -6.14 5.27 10.00
C ASP A 443 -7.27 6.01 9.27
N GLY A 444 -6.99 6.58 8.09
CA GLY A 444 -7.99 7.29 7.29
C GLY A 444 -8.99 6.34 6.65
N VAL A 445 -8.51 5.18 6.21
CA VAL A 445 -9.34 4.09 5.67
C VAL A 445 -10.26 3.54 6.77
N ASP A 446 -9.71 3.26 7.97
CA ASP A 446 -10.45 2.79 9.13
C ASP A 446 -11.61 3.72 9.49
N VAL A 447 -11.36 5.03 9.45
CA VAL A 447 -12.38 6.06 9.69
C VAL A 447 -13.44 6.09 8.60
N ALA A 448 -13.04 6.02 7.32
CA ALA A 448 -13.96 6.00 6.19
C ALA A 448 -14.89 4.78 6.26
N ASP A 449 -14.31 3.60 6.47
CA ASP A 449 -15.01 2.31 6.52
C ASP A 449 -15.98 2.20 7.68
N SER A 450 -15.59 2.70 8.86
CA SER A 450 -16.46 2.68 10.04
C SER A 450 -17.67 3.60 9.90
N TYR A 451 -17.54 4.71 9.17
CA TYR A 451 -18.59 5.72 9.05
C TYR A 451 -19.85 5.16 8.38
N ALA A 452 -19.72 4.34 7.32
CA ALA A 452 -20.87 3.76 6.63
C ALA A 452 -21.74 2.92 7.58
N SER A 453 -21.11 2.14 8.45
CA SER A 453 -21.83 1.34 9.45
C SER A 453 -22.42 2.18 10.57
N LEU A 454 -21.70 3.22 11.01
CA LEU A 454 -22.16 4.14 12.05
C LEU A 454 -23.35 4.98 11.60
N TYR A 455 -23.33 5.47 10.36
CA TYR A 455 -24.43 6.25 9.80
C TYR A 455 -25.76 5.50 9.83
N GLU A 456 -25.73 4.19 9.59
CA GLU A 456 -26.92 3.34 9.59
C GLU A 456 -27.35 2.88 11.00
N THR A 457 -26.40 2.65 11.92
CA THR A 457 -26.68 2.00 13.22
C THR A 457 -26.63 2.93 14.44
N LEU A 458 -25.88 4.03 14.35
CA LEU A 458 -25.59 5.00 15.41
C LEU A 458 -25.49 6.43 14.81
N PRO A 459 -26.60 6.98 14.25
CA PRO A 459 -26.58 8.20 13.45
C PRO A 459 -26.08 9.44 14.19
N ASP A 460 -26.30 9.53 15.51
CA ASP A 460 -25.81 10.64 16.33
C ASP A 460 -24.27 10.68 16.38
N LEU A 461 -23.63 9.52 16.57
CA LEU A 461 -22.16 9.42 16.55
C LEU A 461 -21.61 9.68 15.15
N ALA A 462 -22.29 9.23 14.10
CA ALA A 462 -21.90 9.55 12.73
C ALA A 462 -21.94 11.06 12.46
N ASN A 463 -22.97 11.75 12.93
CA ASN A 463 -23.06 13.22 12.81
C ASN A 463 -21.91 13.91 13.57
N GLU A 464 -21.58 13.45 14.78
CA GLU A 464 -20.42 13.97 15.53
C GLU A 464 -19.10 13.74 14.77
N MET A 465 -18.89 12.58 14.14
CA MET A 465 -17.73 12.34 13.30
C MET A 465 -17.64 13.34 12.15
N LEU A 466 -18.75 13.62 11.46
CA LEU A 466 -18.78 14.60 10.37
C LEU A 466 -18.42 16.01 10.86
N VAL A 467 -18.92 16.42 12.02
CA VAL A 467 -18.54 17.69 12.66
C VAL A 467 -17.03 17.72 12.93
N ASN A 468 -16.48 16.66 13.49
CA ASN A 468 -15.04 16.55 13.78
C ASN A 468 -14.19 16.58 12.49
N VAL A 469 -14.61 15.90 11.42
CA VAL A 469 -13.92 15.95 10.13
C VAL A 469 -13.85 17.39 9.61
N LYS A 470 -14.96 18.13 9.65
CA LYS A 470 -15.01 19.54 9.22
C LYS A 470 -14.09 20.43 10.07
N ALA A 471 -14.06 20.23 11.38
CA ALA A 471 -13.19 20.98 12.28
C ALA A 471 -11.71 20.70 12.00
N ASN A 472 -11.33 19.43 11.80
CA ASN A 472 -9.95 19.05 11.47
C ASN A 472 -9.53 19.59 10.09
N TYR A 473 -10.42 19.57 9.10
CA TYR A 473 -10.15 20.20 7.80
C TYR A 473 -9.77 21.68 7.98
N GLN A 474 -10.60 22.44 8.70
CA GLN A 474 -10.35 23.87 8.96
C GLN A 474 -9.05 24.10 9.76
N ARG A 475 -8.71 23.22 10.71
CA ARG A 475 -7.43 23.29 11.42
C ARG A 475 -6.26 23.12 10.46
N ASN A 476 -6.32 22.12 9.60
CA ASN A 476 -5.24 21.80 8.66
C ASN A 476 -5.06 22.90 7.59
N VAL A 477 -6.15 23.49 7.09
CA VAL A 477 -6.12 24.69 6.23
C VAL A 477 -5.39 25.83 6.93
N ARG A 478 -5.77 26.16 8.17
CA ARG A 478 -5.13 27.23 8.95
C ARG A 478 -3.63 26.98 9.18
N SER A 479 -3.24 25.73 9.41
CA SER A 479 -1.84 25.32 9.59
C SER A 479 -1.07 25.07 8.28
N ARG A 480 -1.71 25.21 7.12
CA ARG A 480 -1.15 24.89 5.79
C ARG A 480 -0.61 23.46 5.66
N ASN A 481 -1.22 22.50 6.36
CA ASN A 481 -0.84 21.09 6.30
C ASN A 481 -1.54 20.40 5.12
N GLN A 482 -0.85 20.25 4.00
CA GLN A 482 -1.40 19.70 2.76
C GLN A 482 -1.91 18.26 2.91
N ARG A 483 -1.19 17.41 3.65
CA ARG A 483 -1.62 16.03 3.93
C ARG A 483 -2.96 16.02 4.66
N GLY A 484 -3.07 16.83 5.72
CA GLY A 484 -4.33 16.94 6.46
C GLY A 484 -5.47 17.53 5.63
N ILE A 485 -5.20 18.57 4.82
CA ILE A 485 -6.20 19.14 3.91
C ILE A 485 -6.75 18.06 2.97
N ALA A 486 -5.89 17.25 2.36
CA ALA A 486 -6.30 16.15 1.49
C ALA A 486 -7.17 15.13 2.24
N ILE A 487 -6.68 14.58 3.37
CA ILE A 487 -7.37 13.56 4.16
C ILE A 487 -8.77 14.02 4.57
N TYR A 488 -8.88 15.17 5.23
CA TYR A 488 -10.17 15.60 5.78
C TYR A 488 -11.12 16.15 4.72
N ASN A 489 -10.61 16.68 3.59
CA ASN A 489 -11.49 17.03 2.47
C ASN A 489 -12.14 15.77 1.88
N ILE A 490 -11.35 14.71 1.64
CA ILE A 490 -11.85 13.44 1.12
C ILE A 490 -12.89 12.86 2.08
N LEU A 491 -12.57 12.72 3.38
CA LEU A 491 -13.50 12.21 4.38
C LEU A 491 -14.79 13.02 4.44
N ASN A 492 -14.72 14.35 4.38
CA ASN A 492 -15.90 15.21 4.40
C ASN A 492 -16.82 14.92 3.21
N LYS A 493 -16.27 14.77 2.01
CA LYS A 493 -17.05 14.46 0.80
C LYS A 493 -17.65 13.05 0.86
N LEU A 494 -16.87 12.06 1.32
CA LEU A 494 -17.36 10.69 1.51
C LEU A 494 -18.52 10.64 2.53
N PHE A 495 -18.39 11.32 3.66
CA PHE A 495 -19.41 11.31 4.71
C PHE A 495 -20.69 12.00 4.27
N LEU A 496 -20.58 13.13 3.57
CA LEU A 496 -21.74 13.80 2.98
C LEU A 496 -22.41 12.96 1.89
N SER A 497 -21.64 12.16 1.14
CA SER A 497 -22.21 11.29 0.10
C SER A 497 -22.98 10.08 0.64
N ALA A 498 -22.76 9.70 1.91
CA ALA A 498 -23.54 8.64 2.55
C ALA A 498 -25.01 9.04 2.74
N ASP A 499 -25.28 10.34 2.90
CA ASP A 499 -26.63 10.91 2.85
C ASP A 499 -27.04 11.18 1.40
N SER A 500 -27.90 10.32 0.86
CA SER A 500 -28.37 10.42 -0.52
C SER A 500 -29.09 11.72 -0.85
N THR A 501 -29.59 12.46 0.15
CA THR A 501 -30.26 13.76 -0.05
C THR A 501 -29.28 14.90 -0.36
N GLN A 502 -27.99 14.71 -0.08
CA GLN A 502 -26.95 15.70 -0.36
C GLN A 502 -26.54 15.75 -1.84
N HIS A 503 -26.94 14.75 -2.65
CA HIS A 503 -26.65 14.67 -4.09
C HIS A 503 -25.18 14.88 -4.46
N ILE A 504 -24.25 14.42 -3.61
CA ILE A 504 -22.81 14.54 -3.83
C ILE A 504 -22.36 13.58 -4.95
N ASN A 505 -21.78 14.13 -6.01
CA ASN A 505 -21.12 13.35 -7.06
C ASN A 505 -19.63 13.17 -6.72
N LEU A 506 -19.28 12.04 -6.12
CA LEU A 506 -17.92 11.75 -5.67
C LEU A 506 -16.88 11.78 -6.80
N THR A 507 -17.22 11.24 -7.98
CA THR A 507 -16.36 11.27 -9.17
C THR A 507 -15.94 12.69 -9.50
N LYS A 508 -16.91 13.62 -9.54
CA LYS A 508 -16.67 15.03 -9.85
C LYS A 508 -15.92 15.76 -8.74
N GLU A 509 -16.33 15.54 -7.48
CA GLU A 509 -15.80 16.26 -6.32
C GLU A 509 -14.37 15.84 -5.95
N LEU A 510 -13.99 14.58 -6.22
CA LEU A 510 -12.70 14.01 -5.86
C LEU A 510 -11.79 13.74 -7.06
N GLY A 511 -12.30 13.88 -8.29
CA GLY A 511 -11.54 13.62 -9.52
C GLY A 511 -11.13 12.15 -9.70
N ILE A 512 -11.85 11.23 -9.05
CA ILE A 512 -11.62 9.78 -9.14
C ILE A 512 -12.36 9.19 -10.34
N PRO A 513 -11.99 7.99 -10.85
CA PRO A 513 -12.75 7.28 -11.88
C PRO A 513 -14.22 7.12 -11.50
N PRO A 514 -15.15 6.94 -12.47
CA PRO A 514 -16.57 6.73 -12.18
C PRO A 514 -16.80 5.62 -11.16
N VAL A 515 -17.60 5.88 -10.13
CA VAL A 515 -17.91 4.92 -9.04
C VAL A 515 -19.36 4.44 -9.05
N TYR A 516 -20.23 5.16 -9.78
CA TYR A 516 -21.66 4.88 -9.88
C TYR A 516 -22.01 4.05 -11.09
N ASP A 517 -21.24 4.16 -12.18
CA ASP A 517 -21.49 3.44 -13.41
C ASP A 517 -20.23 2.83 -14.02
N ILE A 518 -20.42 1.79 -14.82
CA ILE A 518 -19.39 1.15 -15.63
C ILE A 518 -19.93 1.04 -17.06
N PRO A 519 -19.29 1.70 -18.04
CA PRO A 519 -19.65 1.56 -19.45
C PRO A 519 -19.47 0.12 -19.92
N PHE A 520 -20.41 -0.40 -20.71
CA PHE A 520 -20.38 -1.75 -21.24
C PHE A 520 -19.06 -2.09 -21.94
N ASN A 521 -18.55 -1.18 -22.78
CA ASN A 521 -17.32 -1.38 -23.55
C ASN A 521 -16.06 -1.57 -22.68
N SER A 522 -16.11 -1.23 -21.38
CA SER A 522 -14.98 -1.47 -20.47
C SER A 522 -14.86 -2.95 -20.05
N PHE A 523 -15.90 -3.76 -20.30
CA PHE A 523 -15.92 -5.19 -20.01
C PHE A 523 -15.46 -6.06 -21.18
N THR A 524 -15.47 -5.52 -22.41
CA THR A 524 -15.21 -6.27 -23.63
C THR A 524 -13.74 -6.21 -24.05
N ASN A 525 -13.20 -7.32 -24.52
CA ASN A 525 -11.92 -7.35 -25.23
C ASN A 525 -12.05 -6.80 -26.67
N GLU A 526 -10.96 -6.80 -27.43
CA GLU A 526 -10.91 -6.35 -28.84
C GLU A 526 -11.86 -7.14 -29.78
N ARG A 527 -12.27 -8.35 -29.36
CA ARG A 527 -13.22 -9.21 -30.08
C ARG A 527 -14.68 -9.00 -29.64
N GLY A 528 -14.94 -8.05 -28.75
CA GLY A 528 -16.26 -7.80 -28.17
C GLY A 528 -16.67 -8.82 -27.10
N GLU A 529 -15.76 -9.67 -26.63
CA GLU A 529 -16.04 -10.73 -25.67
C GLU A 529 -15.83 -10.27 -24.23
N ILE A 530 -16.72 -10.70 -23.34
CA ILE A 530 -16.61 -10.48 -21.90
C ILE A 530 -16.05 -11.75 -21.27
N VAL A 531 -14.93 -11.61 -20.57
CA VAL A 531 -14.25 -12.72 -19.90
C VAL A 531 -14.46 -12.59 -18.40
N THR A 532 -15.04 -13.63 -17.80
CA THR A 532 -15.35 -13.67 -16.37
C THR A 532 -14.76 -14.95 -15.75
N GLN A 533 -14.29 -14.84 -14.51
CA GLN A 533 -13.74 -15.95 -13.76
C GLN A 533 -14.47 -16.12 -12.42
N MET A 534 -14.69 -17.36 -12.02
CA MET A 534 -15.41 -17.72 -10.79
C MET A 534 -14.68 -18.82 -10.04
N PHE A 535 -14.44 -18.59 -8.75
CA PHE A 535 -13.69 -19.51 -7.91
C PHE A 535 -14.60 -20.26 -6.93
N PHE A 536 -14.58 -21.59 -7.00
CA PHE A 536 -15.22 -22.54 -6.08
C PHE A 536 -14.17 -23.33 -5.29
N TYR A 537 -14.59 -23.95 -4.18
CA TYR A 537 -13.71 -24.62 -3.22
C TYR A 537 -14.29 -25.96 -2.76
N GLY A 538 -13.42 -26.85 -2.31
CA GLY A 538 -13.67 -28.26 -2.02
C GLY A 538 -14.45 -28.57 -0.74
N ASP A 539 -14.86 -27.56 0.01
CA ASP A 539 -15.75 -27.73 1.16
C ASP A 539 -17.18 -28.10 0.72
N GLU A 540 -18.00 -28.61 1.64
CA GLU A 540 -19.35 -29.10 1.35
C GLU A 540 -20.21 -28.01 0.67
N ASP A 541 -20.05 -26.76 1.12
CA ASP A 541 -20.77 -25.62 0.57
C ASP A 541 -20.31 -25.25 -0.84
N GLY A 542 -19.00 -25.29 -1.10
CA GLY A 542 -18.42 -24.99 -2.40
C GLY A 542 -18.72 -26.07 -3.45
N MET A 543 -18.73 -27.35 -3.06
CA MET A 543 -19.23 -28.45 -3.92
C MET A 543 -20.71 -28.26 -4.27
N THR A 544 -21.53 -27.97 -3.27
CA THR A 544 -22.97 -27.72 -3.46
C THR A 544 -23.21 -26.49 -4.35
N ASP A 545 -22.46 -25.40 -4.12
CA ASP A 545 -22.53 -24.18 -4.91
C ASP A 545 -22.14 -24.40 -6.38
N PHE A 546 -21.15 -25.26 -6.64
CA PHE A 546 -20.74 -25.64 -8.00
C PHE A 546 -21.82 -26.46 -8.71
N ASP A 547 -22.45 -27.42 -8.04
CA ASP A 547 -23.55 -28.21 -8.61
C ASP A 547 -24.77 -27.34 -8.95
N ILE A 548 -25.09 -26.38 -8.08
CA ILE A 548 -26.12 -25.37 -8.33
C ILE A 548 -25.75 -24.52 -9.55
N PHE A 549 -24.50 -24.10 -9.66
CA PHE A 549 -23.99 -23.35 -10.81
C PHE A 549 -24.20 -24.13 -12.12
N ILE A 550 -23.74 -25.39 -12.19
CA ILE A 550 -23.88 -26.24 -13.38
C ILE A 550 -25.34 -26.40 -13.76
N ARG A 551 -26.21 -26.72 -12.79
CA ARG A 551 -27.65 -26.87 -13.04
C ARG A 551 -28.28 -25.57 -13.54
N THR A 552 -27.91 -24.44 -12.95
CA THR A 552 -28.46 -23.11 -13.30
C THR A 552 -28.14 -22.75 -14.74
N PHE A 553 -26.88 -22.88 -15.18
CA PHE A 553 -26.49 -22.49 -16.53
C PHE A 553 -26.85 -23.51 -17.60
N ASN A 554 -26.96 -24.80 -17.28
CA ASN A 554 -27.48 -25.80 -18.22
C ASN A 554 -28.99 -25.67 -18.46
N ALA A 555 -29.75 -25.21 -17.46
CA ALA A 555 -31.19 -25.01 -17.58
C ALA A 555 -31.58 -23.73 -18.35
N ASP A 556 -30.64 -22.79 -18.52
CA ASP A 556 -30.89 -21.55 -19.25
C ASP A 556 -30.51 -21.72 -20.74
N PRO A 557 -31.49 -21.67 -21.68
CA PRO A 557 -31.22 -21.89 -23.12
C PRO A 557 -30.32 -20.81 -23.74
N LYS A 558 -30.11 -19.69 -23.03
CA LYS A 558 -29.19 -18.62 -23.45
C LYS A 558 -27.73 -18.96 -23.17
N TRP A 559 -27.43 -20.11 -22.58
CA TRP A 559 -26.10 -20.56 -22.20
C TRP A 559 -25.80 -21.97 -22.69
N LYS A 560 -24.52 -22.26 -22.86
CA LYS A 560 -23.98 -23.59 -23.11
C LYS A 560 -22.79 -23.80 -22.18
N VAL A 561 -22.78 -24.91 -21.44
CA VAL A 561 -21.69 -25.25 -20.52
C VAL A 561 -20.82 -26.34 -21.13
N ASP A 562 -19.55 -26.02 -21.39
CA ASP A 562 -18.51 -27.00 -21.73
C ASP A 562 -17.93 -27.58 -20.45
N GLN A 563 -18.03 -28.90 -20.33
CA GLN A 563 -17.58 -29.69 -19.18
C GLN A 563 -16.49 -30.71 -19.56
N SER A 564 -15.91 -30.59 -20.75
CA SER A 564 -14.92 -31.54 -21.29
C SER A 564 -13.60 -31.57 -20.52
N ASN A 565 -13.29 -30.52 -19.75
CA ASN A 565 -12.12 -30.42 -18.91
C ASN A 565 -12.41 -30.92 -17.47
N ASP A 566 -11.47 -31.65 -16.88
CA ASP A 566 -11.57 -32.26 -15.55
C ASP A 566 -11.21 -31.31 -14.41
N LYS A 567 -10.67 -30.12 -14.71
CA LYS A 567 -10.27 -29.08 -13.74
C LYS A 567 -11.18 -27.86 -13.75
N PHE A 568 -11.80 -27.52 -14.87
CA PHE A 568 -12.67 -26.35 -14.96
C PHE A 568 -13.78 -26.54 -15.99
N VAL A 569 -14.74 -25.64 -15.98
CA VAL A 569 -15.85 -25.58 -16.94
C VAL A 569 -15.93 -24.19 -17.56
N ILE A 570 -16.49 -24.11 -18.77
CA ILE A 570 -16.70 -22.85 -19.47
C ILE A 570 -18.19 -22.73 -19.80
N ALA A 571 -18.89 -21.80 -19.12
CA ALA A 571 -20.24 -21.41 -19.53
C ALA A 571 -20.16 -20.24 -20.51
N LYS A 572 -20.74 -20.42 -21.70
CA LYS A 572 -20.75 -19.40 -22.78
C LYS A 572 -22.18 -19.03 -23.17
N THR A 573 -22.43 -17.75 -23.43
CA THR A 573 -23.72 -17.31 -23.98
C THR A 573 -23.93 -17.82 -25.42
N THR A 574 -25.16 -18.24 -25.72
CA THR A 574 -25.62 -18.66 -27.07
C THR A 574 -26.42 -17.57 -27.78
N SER A 575 -26.83 -16.53 -27.06
CA SER A 575 -27.58 -15.39 -27.59
C SER A 575 -27.24 -14.09 -26.85
N GLY A 576 -27.30 -12.95 -27.55
CA GLY A 576 -26.85 -11.66 -27.02
C GLY A 576 -25.33 -11.51 -27.09
N GLU A 577 -24.76 -10.67 -26.22
CA GLU A 577 -23.31 -10.42 -26.20
C GLU A 577 -22.53 -11.66 -25.73
N PRO A 578 -21.34 -11.92 -26.30
CA PRO A 578 -20.53 -13.10 -25.98
C PRO A 578 -19.89 -12.97 -24.60
N ILE A 579 -20.35 -13.77 -23.65
CA ILE A 579 -19.79 -13.88 -22.30
C ILE A 579 -19.18 -15.27 -22.13
N TYR A 580 -17.97 -15.32 -21.61
CA TYR A 580 -17.29 -16.52 -21.16
C TYR A 580 -17.17 -16.50 -19.64
N LEU A 581 -17.70 -17.52 -18.99
CA LEU A 581 -17.63 -17.73 -17.55
C LEU A 581 -16.82 -18.98 -17.26
N PHE A 582 -15.55 -18.74 -16.91
CA PHE A 582 -14.61 -19.76 -16.49
C PHE A 582 -14.85 -20.05 -15.00
N ALA A 583 -15.09 -21.31 -14.66
CA ALA A 583 -15.28 -21.75 -13.28
C ALA A 583 -14.43 -22.98 -12.99
N ASN A 584 -13.61 -22.95 -11.95
CA ASN A 584 -12.87 -24.14 -11.54
C ASN A 584 -13.84 -25.17 -10.94
N ARG A 585 -13.52 -26.45 -11.10
CA ARG A 585 -14.19 -27.52 -10.36
C ARG A 585 -13.64 -27.51 -8.93
N PRO A 586 -14.50 -27.54 -7.90
CA PRO A 586 -14.04 -27.79 -6.53
C PRO A 586 -13.53 -29.24 -6.46
N LEU A 587 -12.33 -29.44 -5.91
CA LEU A 587 -11.78 -30.78 -5.72
C LEU A 587 -11.93 -31.16 -4.24
N PRO A 588 -12.02 -32.45 -3.86
CA PRO A 588 -12.12 -32.84 -2.46
C PRO A 588 -11.09 -32.14 -1.59
N ASN A 589 -11.52 -31.63 -0.43
CA ASN A 589 -10.74 -30.85 0.54
C ASN A 589 -9.62 -31.67 1.21
N GLU A 590 -8.73 -32.18 0.39
CA GLU A 590 -7.38 -32.59 0.74
C GLU A 590 -6.46 -31.40 0.44
N GLU A 591 -5.44 -31.20 1.28
CA GLU A 591 -4.53 -30.05 1.24
C GLU A 591 -4.09 -29.72 -0.21
N ASP A 592 -4.27 -28.44 -0.59
CA ASP A 592 -3.87 -27.83 -1.87
C ASP A 592 -4.53 -28.34 -3.17
N LYS A 593 -5.54 -29.23 -3.13
CA LYS A 593 -6.16 -29.71 -4.38
C LYS A 593 -6.94 -28.64 -5.14
N ASP A 594 -7.67 -27.76 -4.45
CA ASP A 594 -8.38 -26.66 -5.12
C ASP A 594 -7.43 -25.73 -5.90
N TYR A 595 -6.22 -25.53 -5.38
CA TYR A 595 -5.20 -24.71 -6.05
C TYR A 595 -4.82 -25.27 -7.41
N VAL A 596 -4.83 -26.60 -7.59
CA VAL A 596 -4.54 -27.25 -8.87
C VAL A 596 -5.59 -26.90 -9.92
N ALA A 597 -6.88 -26.97 -9.56
CA ALA A 597 -7.97 -26.66 -10.49
C ALA A 597 -8.02 -25.18 -10.86
N GLN A 598 -7.82 -24.30 -9.87
CA GLN A 598 -7.78 -22.85 -10.06
C GLN A 598 -6.59 -22.43 -10.92
N THR A 599 -5.40 -22.95 -10.64
CA THR A 599 -4.18 -22.69 -11.42
C THR A 599 -4.35 -23.16 -12.86
N ALA A 600 -4.84 -24.38 -13.08
CA ALA A 600 -5.05 -24.91 -14.42
C ALA A 600 -6.03 -24.06 -15.25
N MET A 601 -7.08 -23.52 -14.62
CA MET A 601 -8.01 -22.60 -15.26
C MET A 601 -7.34 -21.28 -15.66
N VAL A 602 -6.59 -20.67 -14.74
CA VAL A 602 -5.90 -19.39 -14.97
C VAL A 602 -4.81 -19.55 -16.04
N GLU A 603 -4.01 -20.61 -15.99
CA GLU A 603 -3.01 -20.91 -17.01
C GLU A 603 -3.65 -21.13 -18.40
N TYR A 604 -4.81 -21.79 -18.45
CA TYR A 604 -5.56 -21.93 -19.70
C TYR A 604 -6.03 -20.57 -20.22
N MET A 605 -6.55 -19.69 -19.35
CA MET A 605 -6.98 -18.36 -19.72
C MET A 605 -5.80 -17.52 -20.25
N ASP A 606 -4.67 -17.51 -19.54
CA ASP A 606 -3.47 -16.78 -19.92
C ASP A 606 -2.92 -17.25 -21.27
N LYS A 607 -2.78 -18.57 -21.46
CA LYS A 607 -2.29 -19.17 -22.71
C LYS A 607 -3.15 -18.83 -23.93
N ASN A 608 -4.45 -18.63 -23.71
CA ASN A 608 -5.42 -18.31 -24.77
C ASN A 608 -5.79 -16.81 -24.82
N ASN A 609 -5.06 -15.96 -24.10
CA ASN A 609 -5.26 -14.51 -24.04
C ASN A 609 -6.70 -14.11 -23.61
N PHE A 610 -7.26 -14.85 -22.65
CA PHE A 610 -8.51 -14.51 -21.98
C PHE A 610 -8.21 -13.67 -20.73
N LEU A 611 -8.25 -12.36 -20.88
CA LEU A 611 -8.04 -11.42 -19.77
C LEU A 611 -9.36 -11.14 -19.05
N PRO A 612 -9.55 -11.57 -17.79
CA PRO A 612 -10.82 -11.40 -17.09
C PRO A 612 -11.09 -9.93 -16.77
N THR A 613 -12.34 -9.50 -17.01
CA THR A 613 -12.86 -8.18 -16.61
C THR A 613 -13.79 -8.27 -15.41
N VAL A 614 -14.19 -9.48 -15.01
CA VAL A 614 -15.04 -9.74 -13.84
C VAL A 614 -14.50 -10.94 -13.06
N THR A 615 -14.38 -10.80 -11.74
CA THR A 615 -13.98 -11.87 -10.83
C THR A 615 -15.06 -12.12 -9.77
N PHE A 616 -15.49 -13.38 -9.64
CA PHE A 616 -16.43 -13.84 -8.61
C PHE A 616 -15.73 -14.79 -7.63
N HIS A 617 -15.87 -14.51 -6.34
CA HIS A 617 -15.46 -15.42 -5.28
C HIS A 617 -16.69 -16.12 -4.67
N ARG A 618 -16.72 -17.47 -4.74
CA ARG A 618 -17.78 -18.34 -4.19
C ARG A 618 -17.18 -19.38 -3.26
N GLY A 619 -16.67 -18.91 -2.13
CA GLY A 619 -16.18 -19.74 -1.04
C GLY A 619 -16.31 -19.06 0.30
N HIS A 620 -15.78 -19.69 1.34
CA HIS A 620 -15.68 -19.09 2.66
C HIS A 620 -14.62 -17.96 2.73
N SER A 621 -14.67 -17.15 3.78
CA SER A 621 -13.73 -16.03 4.01
C SER A 621 -12.26 -16.42 3.92
N TYR A 622 -11.90 -17.61 4.38
CA TYR A 622 -10.52 -18.08 4.42
C TYR A 622 -9.93 -18.39 3.05
N HIS A 623 -10.79 -18.62 2.07
CA HIS A 623 -10.40 -18.82 0.69
C HIS A 623 -10.25 -17.50 -0.09
N ALA A 624 -10.79 -16.40 0.45
CA ALA A 624 -10.83 -15.13 -0.23
C ALA A 624 -9.44 -14.55 -0.57
N PRO A 625 -8.38 -14.65 0.28
CA PRO A 625 -7.02 -14.25 -0.11
C PRO A 625 -6.52 -14.97 -1.37
N THR A 626 -6.82 -16.27 -1.53
CA THR A 626 -6.47 -17.03 -2.73
C THR A 626 -7.16 -16.47 -3.96
N SER A 627 -8.47 -16.23 -3.92
CA SER A 627 -9.18 -15.57 -5.04
C SER A 627 -8.62 -14.18 -5.35
N VAL A 628 -8.26 -13.39 -4.34
CA VAL A 628 -7.65 -12.06 -4.53
C VAL A 628 -6.29 -12.16 -5.23
N SER A 629 -5.54 -13.24 -5.02
CA SER A 629 -4.25 -13.45 -5.70
C SER A 629 -4.38 -13.55 -7.23
N TYR A 630 -5.53 -14.04 -7.72
CA TYR A 630 -5.87 -14.18 -9.15
C TYR A 630 -6.59 -12.97 -9.75
N VAL A 631 -6.80 -11.89 -8.98
CA VAL A 631 -7.34 -10.65 -9.53
C VAL A 631 -6.30 -10.02 -10.46
N THR A 632 -6.73 -9.71 -11.68
CA THR A 632 -5.89 -9.09 -12.72
C THR A 632 -6.09 -7.57 -12.76
N PRO A 633 -5.12 -6.80 -13.29
CA PRO A 633 -5.29 -5.36 -13.51
C PRO A 633 -6.46 -4.98 -14.43
N THR A 634 -6.93 -5.92 -15.26
CA THR A 634 -8.09 -5.72 -16.16
C THR A 634 -9.44 -5.89 -15.47
N SER A 635 -9.46 -6.41 -14.24
CA SER A 635 -10.70 -6.64 -13.49
C SER A 635 -11.42 -5.31 -13.21
N ARG A 636 -12.59 -5.11 -13.83
CA ARG A 636 -13.48 -3.97 -13.61
C ARG A 636 -14.44 -4.18 -12.46
N VAL A 637 -14.87 -5.44 -12.25
CA VAL A 637 -15.75 -5.82 -11.14
C VAL A 637 -15.15 -6.99 -10.38
N VAL A 638 -15.09 -6.85 -9.05
CA VAL A 638 -14.70 -7.94 -8.15
C VAL A 638 -15.82 -8.14 -7.13
N PHE A 639 -16.46 -9.30 -7.18
CA PHE A 639 -17.54 -9.68 -6.29
C PHE A 639 -17.04 -10.67 -5.25
N MET A 640 -16.88 -10.18 -4.02
CA MET A 640 -16.48 -10.95 -2.85
C MET A 640 -17.72 -11.43 -2.11
N GLY A 641 -18.32 -12.52 -2.62
CA GLY A 641 -19.53 -13.14 -2.08
C GLY A 641 -19.31 -13.96 -0.80
N SER A 642 -18.23 -13.73 -0.07
CA SER A 642 -17.86 -14.44 1.15
C SER A 642 -17.83 -13.52 2.37
N CYS A 643 -17.90 -14.14 3.54
CA CYS A 643 -17.77 -13.47 4.84
C CYS A 643 -16.53 -12.57 4.87
N GLY A 644 -16.62 -11.35 5.41
CA GLY A 644 -15.45 -10.49 5.60
C GLY A 644 -14.75 -10.01 4.32
N GLY A 645 -15.36 -10.14 3.14
CA GLY A 645 -14.82 -9.60 1.88
C GLY A 645 -14.52 -8.09 1.96
N PHE A 646 -15.17 -7.39 2.88
CA PHE A 646 -14.90 -6.00 3.25
C PHE A 646 -13.43 -5.77 3.66
N PHE A 647 -12.79 -6.72 4.34
CA PHE A 647 -11.40 -6.54 4.81
C PHE A 647 -10.35 -6.73 3.71
N LEU A 648 -10.75 -7.10 2.49
CA LEU A 648 -9.83 -7.41 1.38
C LEU A 648 -9.76 -6.32 0.31
N ILE A 649 -10.46 -5.20 0.52
CA ILE A 649 -10.55 -4.09 -0.42
C ILE A 649 -9.16 -3.58 -0.83
N ASP A 650 -8.30 -3.31 0.14
CA ASP A 650 -6.94 -2.83 -0.10
C ASP A 650 -6.14 -3.79 -0.99
N SER A 651 -6.22 -5.09 -0.68
CA SER A 651 -5.52 -6.13 -1.44
C SER A 651 -6.02 -6.23 -2.88
N ILE A 652 -7.33 -6.03 -3.10
CA ILE A 652 -7.93 -6.00 -4.44
C ILE A 652 -7.48 -4.74 -5.19
N LEU A 653 -7.49 -3.56 -4.56
CA LEU A 653 -7.10 -2.30 -5.20
C LEU A 653 -5.60 -2.24 -5.54
N LYS A 654 -4.76 -2.97 -4.82
CA LYS A 654 -3.35 -3.19 -5.17
C LYS A 654 -3.18 -3.99 -6.47
N LYS A 655 -4.14 -4.85 -6.81
CA LYS A 655 -4.15 -5.67 -8.05
C LYS A 655 -4.87 -4.97 -9.20
N SER A 656 -5.99 -4.32 -8.91
CA SER A 656 -6.78 -3.53 -9.87
C SER A 656 -7.27 -2.24 -9.21
N SER A 657 -6.60 -1.13 -9.51
CA SER A 657 -6.90 0.18 -8.91
C SER A 657 -8.30 0.70 -9.25
N ASP A 658 -8.82 0.29 -10.40
CA ASP A 658 -10.10 0.77 -10.93
C ASP A 658 -11.25 -0.19 -10.65
N ALA A 659 -11.00 -1.31 -9.96
CA ALA A 659 -12.05 -2.28 -9.65
C ALA A 659 -13.21 -1.66 -8.86
N HIS A 660 -14.43 -2.00 -9.25
CA HIS A 660 -15.64 -1.82 -8.47
C HIS A 660 -15.83 -3.08 -7.63
N ILE A 661 -15.73 -2.89 -6.31
CA ILE A 661 -15.71 -4.00 -5.35
C ILE A 661 -17.07 -4.09 -4.68
N ILE A 662 -17.69 -5.26 -4.76
CA ILE A 662 -18.87 -5.64 -4.01
C ILE A 662 -18.41 -6.62 -2.95
N SER A 663 -18.76 -6.35 -1.70
CA SER A 663 -18.29 -7.15 -0.56
C SER A 663 -19.40 -7.36 0.46
N SER A 664 -19.34 -8.46 1.21
CA SER A 664 -20.17 -8.66 2.38
C SER A 664 -19.42 -8.34 3.67
N LYS A 665 -20.13 -7.82 4.68
CA LYS A 665 -19.61 -7.57 6.04
C LYS A 665 -19.43 -8.89 6.80
N GLN A 666 -20.55 -9.56 7.13
CA GLN A 666 -20.56 -10.71 8.02
C GLN A 666 -20.68 -12.04 7.28
N THR A 667 -21.77 -12.25 6.53
CA THR A 667 -22.05 -13.54 5.89
C THR A 667 -22.39 -13.35 4.42
N GLY A 668 -21.69 -14.11 3.57
CA GLY A 668 -22.08 -14.28 2.18
C GLY A 668 -23.14 -15.37 2.09
N TYR A 669 -24.36 -15.03 1.66
CA TYR A 669 -25.44 -16.00 1.54
C TYR A 669 -25.53 -16.51 0.10
N ARG A 670 -25.55 -17.84 -0.08
CA ARG A 670 -25.78 -18.50 -1.39
C ARG A 670 -26.98 -17.90 -2.13
N ASP A 671 -28.08 -17.74 -1.40
CA ASP A 671 -29.35 -17.21 -1.90
C ASP A 671 -29.32 -15.71 -2.23
N ILE A 672 -28.24 -15.01 -1.89
CA ILE A 672 -27.98 -13.61 -2.29
C ILE A 672 -26.97 -13.56 -3.45
N ASN A 673 -25.91 -14.36 -3.36
CA ASN A 673 -24.84 -14.43 -4.35
C ASN A 673 -25.34 -14.86 -5.74
N LEU A 674 -26.17 -15.91 -5.80
CA LEU A 674 -26.65 -16.43 -7.07
C LEU A 674 -27.55 -15.42 -7.82
N PRO A 675 -28.56 -14.78 -7.18
CA PRO A 675 -29.32 -13.70 -7.82
C PRO A 675 -28.46 -12.54 -8.33
N PHE A 676 -27.42 -12.13 -7.58
CA PHE A 676 -26.50 -11.08 -8.05
C PHE A 676 -25.83 -11.49 -9.35
N ILE A 677 -25.20 -12.67 -9.37
CA ILE A 677 -24.45 -13.19 -10.53
C ILE A 677 -25.37 -13.27 -11.74
N ARG A 678 -26.57 -13.84 -11.59
CA ARG A 678 -27.52 -14.00 -12.70
C ARG A 678 -27.98 -12.64 -13.25
N LEU A 679 -28.35 -11.71 -12.38
CA LEU A 679 -28.80 -10.38 -12.78
C LEU A 679 -27.69 -9.59 -13.47
N PHE A 680 -26.48 -9.65 -12.92
CA PHE A 680 -25.30 -8.98 -13.47
C PHE A 680 -24.94 -9.51 -14.86
N LEU A 681 -24.83 -10.83 -15.01
CA LEU A 681 -24.50 -11.45 -16.29
C LEU A 681 -25.61 -11.23 -17.34
N GLU A 682 -26.89 -11.25 -16.96
CA GLU A 682 -27.98 -10.95 -17.89
C GLU A 682 -27.94 -9.49 -18.37
N ASN A 683 -27.62 -8.53 -17.51
CA ASN A 683 -27.46 -7.14 -17.92
C ASN A 683 -26.31 -6.97 -18.92
N LEU A 684 -25.16 -7.61 -18.67
CA LEU A 684 -24.04 -7.61 -19.61
C LEU A 684 -24.42 -8.29 -20.94
N ARG A 685 -25.12 -9.42 -20.91
CA ARG A 685 -25.56 -10.14 -22.12
C ARG A 685 -26.50 -9.28 -22.99
N GLN A 686 -27.26 -8.39 -22.37
CA GLN A 686 -28.15 -7.42 -23.02
C GLN A 686 -27.44 -6.12 -23.42
N LYS A 687 -26.10 -6.07 -23.38
CA LYS A 687 -25.28 -4.90 -23.74
C LYS A 687 -25.56 -3.66 -22.88
N LYS A 688 -26.01 -3.85 -21.64
CA LYS A 688 -26.31 -2.73 -20.73
C LYS A 688 -25.05 -2.27 -20.01
N ASN A 689 -24.93 -0.95 -19.83
CA ASN A 689 -24.03 -0.39 -18.83
C ASN A 689 -24.45 -0.87 -17.43
N VAL A 690 -23.50 -0.94 -16.51
CA VAL A 690 -23.82 -1.21 -15.10
C VAL A 690 -23.95 0.13 -14.39
N ASP A 691 -25.17 0.54 -14.06
CA ASP A 691 -25.42 1.65 -13.13
C ASP A 691 -25.78 1.07 -11.76
N TRP A 692 -24.90 1.26 -10.77
CA TRP A 692 -24.95 0.57 -9.50
C TRP A 692 -26.19 0.90 -8.69
N ILE A 693 -26.72 2.13 -8.74
CA ILE A 693 -27.89 2.52 -7.95
C ILE A 693 -29.17 1.76 -8.41
N PRO A 694 -29.60 1.85 -9.68
CA PRO A 694 -30.75 1.09 -10.17
C PRO A 694 -30.48 -0.41 -10.17
N PHE A 695 -29.25 -0.86 -10.47
CA PHE A 695 -28.87 -2.26 -10.37
C PHE A 695 -29.09 -2.79 -8.94
N TRP A 696 -28.63 -2.07 -7.92
CA TRP A 696 -28.76 -2.49 -6.54
C TRP A 696 -30.22 -2.52 -6.06
N LYS A 697 -31.06 -1.62 -6.57
CA LYS A 697 -32.51 -1.66 -6.31
C LYS A 697 -33.14 -2.92 -6.89
N GLN A 698 -32.80 -3.29 -8.12
CA GLN A 698 -33.27 -4.53 -8.75
C GLN A 698 -32.74 -5.77 -8.02
N PHE A 699 -31.47 -5.75 -7.65
CA PHE A 699 -30.83 -6.83 -6.92
C PHE A 699 -31.51 -7.07 -5.56
N ARG A 700 -31.77 -6.02 -4.78
CA ARG A 700 -32.50 -6.14 -3.50
C ARG A 700 -33.91 -6.72 -3.66
N ALA A 701 -34.61 -6.37 -4.73
CA ALA A 701 -35.93 -6.94 -5.02
C ALA A 701 -35.84 -8.43 -5.39
N ALA A 702 -34.78 -8.84 -6.09
CA ALA A 702 -34.56 -10.23 -6.49
C ALA A 702 -34.03 -11.12 -5.34
N ALA A 703 -33.26 -10.56 -4.42
CA ALA A 703 -32.67 -11.24 -3.26
C ALA A 703 -33.38 -10.84 -1.95
N SER A 704 -34.70 -10.97 -1.91
CA SER A 704 -35.54 -10.55 -0.76
C SER A 704 -35.45 -11.54 0.41
N ILE A 705 -34.26 -11.67 0.99
CA ILE A 705 -33.97 -12.55 2.12
C ILE A 705 -33.14 -11.82 3.19
N THR A 706 -33.17 -12.35 4.42
CA THR A 706 -32.36 -11.87 5.53
C THR A 706 -30.86 -11.94 5.17
N GLY A 707 -30.11 -10.89 5.48
CA GLY A 707 -28.66 -10.80 5.22
C GLY A 707 -28.26 -9.87 4.06
N MET A 708 -29.20 -9.35 3.29
CA MET A 708 -28.91 -8.42 2.18
C MET A 708 -28.28 -7.10 2.63
N ASP A 709 -28.53 -6.66 3.86
CA ASP A 709 -27.94 -5.45 4.44
C ASP A 709 -26.43 -5.59 4.74
N ASP A 710 -25.91 -6.82 4.75
CA ASP A 710 -24.46 -7.06 4.88
C ASP A 710 -23.70 -6.78 3.58
N TYR A 711 -24.37 -6.73 2.43
CA TYR A 711 -23.73 -6.48 1.14
C TYR A 711 -23.54 -4.98 0.91
N ILE A 712 -22.30 -4.59 0.60
CA ILE A 712 -21.89 -3.22 0.36
C ILE A 712 -21.67 -3.02 -1.15
N PRO A 713 -22.44 -2.13 -1.81
CA PRO A 713 -22.20 -1.79 -3.20
C PRO A 713 -20.96 -0.88 -3.36
N PRO A 714 -20.39 -0.77 -4.57
CA PRO A 714 -19.13 -0.04 -4.80
C PRO A 714 -19.17 1.43 -4.35
N TYR A 715 -20.30 2.11 -4.56
CA TYR A 715 -20.48 3.51 -4.19
C TYR A 715 -20.68 3.76 -2.68
N LYS A 716 -20.88 2.69 -1.88
CA LYS A 716 -20.92 2.76 -0.41
C LYS A 716 -19.62 2.27 0.24
N ASN A 717 -18.63 1.87 -0.56
CA ASN A 717 -17.36 1.37 -0.06
C ASN A 717 -16.40 2.54 0.21
N LEU A 718 -16.59 3.23 1.34
CA LEU A 718 -15.92 4.50 1.61
C LEU A 718 -14.39 4.37 1.76
N GLY A 719 -13.87 3.26 2.30
CA GLY A 719 -12.42 3.01 2.37
C GLY A 719 -11.78 2.85 0.99
N ALA A 720 -12.41 2.10 0.08
CA ALA A 720 -11.94 2.00 -1.31
C ALA A 720 -11.88 3.37 -1.99
N LEU A 721 -12.93 4.17 -1.80
CA LEU A 721 -13.05 5.52 -2.36
C LEU A 721 -12.03 6.48 -1.76
N PHE A 722 -11.75 6.37 -0.45
CA PHE A 722 -10.72 7.13 0.24
C PHE A 722 -9.34 6.86 -0.35
N ILE A 723 -8.96 5.59 -0.54
CA ILE A 723 -7.68 5.20 -1.15
C ILE A 723 -7.55 5.80 -2.54
N LYS A 724 -8.56 5.60 -3.41
CA LYS A 724 -8.55 6.13 -4.79
C LYS A 724 -8.42 7.66 -4.81
N ALA A 725 -9.17 8.35 -3.97
CA ALA A 725 -9.15 9.81 -3.90
C ALA A 725 -7.84 10.36 -3.33
N TYR A 726 -7.25 9.70 -2.33
CA TYR A 726 -5.99 10.14 -1.75
C TYR A 726 -4.83 9.99 -2.73
N LYS A 727 -4.75 8.84 -3.42
CA LYS A 727 -3.78 8.62 -4.50
C LYS A 727 -3.88 9.70 -5.57
N LYS A 728 -5.11 10.03 -5.99
CA LYS A 728 -5.35 11.09 -6.98
C LYS A 728 -4.95 12.48 -6.48
N ALA A 729 -5.24 12.80 -5.23
CA ALA A 729 -5.00 14.12 -4.66
C ALA A 729 -3.51 14.40 -4.38
N THR A 730 -2.73 13.36 -4.06
CA THR A 730 -1.34 13.51 -3.58
C THR A 730 -0.29 12.96 -4.54
N GLY A 731 -0.66 12.01 -5.40
CA GLY A 731 0.29 11.24 -6.21
C GLY A 731 1.12 10.22 -5.42
N GLU A 732 0.82 10.01 -4.13
CA GLU A 732 1.45 8.98 -3.29
C GLU A 732 0.82 7.61 -3.59
N ASP A 733 1.65 6.61 -3.89
CA ASP A 733 1.22 5.22 -4.12
C ASP A 733 1.47 4.28 -2.92
N ASP A 734 2.21 4.75 -1.91
CA ASP A 734 2.56 3.97 -0.74
C ASP A 734 1.36 3.88 0.21
N LEU A 735 0.72 2.70 0.17
CA LEU A 735 -0.29 2.24 1.13
C LEU A 735 0.36 1.73 2.41
#